data_AF-A0A9D5C4D0-F1
#
_entry.id   AF-A0A9D5C4D0-F1
#
_cell.length_a   1.000
_cell.length_b   1.000
_cell.length_c   1.000
_cell.angle_alpha   90.00
_cell.angle_beta   90.00
_cell.angle_gamma   90.00
#
_symmetry.space_group_name_H-M   'P 1'
#
loop_
_entity.id
_entity.type
_entity.pdbx_description
1 polymer ?
#
loop_
_entity_poly.entity_id
_entity_poly.type
_entity_poly.pdbx_seq_one_letter_code
_entity_poly.pdbx_strand_id
1 'polypeptide(L)'
;MWNSGASSSASAPIAPPGTSVGGSGMPPPPPPPAVQPSYSIPPSPAELEAMLVEKARKRHQLNSKRYGDKRKFGFVETQKEDMPPEHVRKIIRDHGDMSSKKYRHDKRVYLGALKFIPMRVRHVKILYHITGAITFVNEIPWVVEPIYLAQWGTMWIMMRREKRDRRHFKRMRFPPFDDEEPPLDYADNLLDVDPLEAIQLELDEEEDSAVYAWFYDHKPLVKTKLINGPSYRKSHLPFPINKTLHSLAGQLLSDLIDHNYFYLFDMESFFTAKALNMCIPASAVVAFEIFVTVPLPCGLDLFSLRVSAGGPKFEPLYRDMEKGDEDWNEFNDINKLIIRQPLRTEYRIAFPHLYNNRPRKAEDIPLVSEWYKEHCPPAYPVKVRVSYQKLLKCFVLNELHHRPPKAQKKKHLFRSLQATKFFQTTELDWAEAGLQYTFSHVGQLTGMYRYKYRLMRQIRMCKDLKHLIYYRFNTGPVGKGPGCSLRVVIPKELPRLLPSSGLKVTPIWNFEAAVMHDVLDAMPEGIKQNKARTILQHLSEAWRCWKANIPWKVPGLPVPIENMILRYVKSKADWWTNVAHYNRERIRRGATVDKTVCRKNLGRLTRLWLKAEQERQHNYLKDGPYVTPEEAVAIYTTTVHWLESRKFSPIPFPPLSYKHDTKLLILALERLKESYSVAVRLNQLQREELGLIEQAYDNPHEALSRIKRHLLTQRSFKEVGIEFMDLYSYLIPVYEIEPLEKITDAYLDQYLWYEGDKRHLFPNWIKPADSEPPPLLVYKWCQGINNLQSIWDTSDGQCVVMLQTKFEKFFEKIDLTMLNRLLRLVLDHNIADYVTAKNNVVLSYKDMSHTNSYGLIRGLQFASFVVQYYGLVLDLLLLGLTRSSEIAGPPQMPNEFITYSDTKIETRHPVRLYSRYIDKVHILFRFTHEEARDLIQRYLTEHPDPNNENMVGYNNKNVGEGCTE
;
A
#
# COMPACT_ATOMS: atom_id res chain seq x y z
N MET A 1 -26.76 -2.46 -43.69
CA MET A 1 -26.60 -2.88 -45.09
C MET A 1 -25.54 -3.97 -45.14
N TRP A 2 -25.92 -5.14 -45.71
CA TRP A 2 -25.14 -6.30 -46.22
C TRP A 2 -23.97 -6.85 -45.37
N ASN A 3 -23.92 -8.08 -44.84
CA ASN A 3 -24.37 -9.44 -45.23
C ASN A 3 -23.60 -10.11 -46.38
N SER A 4 -22.58 -10.91 -46.02
CA SER A 4 -22.01 -12.13 -46.65
C SER A 4 -20.61 -12.33 -46.04
N GLY A 5 -20.12 -13.45 -45.52
CA GLY A 5 -20.47 -14.86 -45.60
C GLY A 5 -19.12 -15.60 -45.51
N ALA A 6 -18.81 -16.24 -44.38
CA ALA A 6 -17.67 -17.16 -44.27
C ALA A 6 -17.91 -18.17 -43.13
N SER A 7 -18.36 -19.36 -43.53
CA SER A 7 -18.47 -20.57 -42.74
C SER A 7 -17.09 -21.13 -42.36
N SER A 8 -16.81 -21.33 -41.07
CA SER A 8 -15.68 -22.17 -40.63
C SER A 8 -16.19 -23.57 -40.30
N SER A 9 -15.82 -24.50 -41.18
CA SER A 9 -16.06 -25.94 -41.12
C SER A 9 -15.55 -26.61 -39.84
N ALA A 10 -16.40 -27.46 -39.25
CA ALA A 10 -15.97 -28.49 -38.33
C ALA A 10 -15.10 -29.52 -39.07
N SER A 11 -13.89 -29.77 -38.59
CA SER A 11 -13.05 -30.89 -38.99
C SER A 11 -12.81 -31.83 -37.80
N ALA A 12 -12.84 -33.12 -38.11
CA ALA A 12 -12.88 -34.25 -37.21
C ALA A 12 -11.63 -34.38 -36.30
N PRO A 13 -11.77 -35.02 -35.11
CA PRO A 13 -10.62 -35.32 -34.27
C PRO A 13 -9.79 -36.49 -34.85
N ILE A 14 -8.51 -36.18 -35.07
CA ILE A 14 -7.41 -37.09 -35.38
C ILE A 14 -7.03 -37.89 -34.12
N ALA A 15 -6.81 -39.19 -34.28
CA ALA A 15 -6.41 -40.13 -33.24
C ALA A 15 -4.92 -40.00 -32.84
N PRO A 16 -4.54 -40.26 -31.57
CA PRO A 16 -3.15 -40.53 -31.17
C PRO A 16 -2.87 -42.02 -30.82
N PRO A 17 -1.58 -42.42 -30.73
CA PRO A 17 -1.07 -43.73 -31.15
C PRO A 17 -0.83 -44.76 -30.01
N GLY A 18 -0.51 -46.01 -30.41
CA GLY A 18 -0.25 -47.20 -29.56
C GLY A 18 0.90 -47.05 -28.55
N THR A 19 1.09 -47.96 -27.58
CA THR A 19 1.41 -49.39 -27.78
C THR A 19 1.17 -50.30 -26.54
N SER A 20 0.86 -51.57 -26.85
CA SER A 20 1.24 -52.85 -26.19
C SER A 20 0.92 -53.14 -24.72
N VAL A 21 0.02 -54.11 -24.48
CA VAL A 21 0.33 -55.37 -23.76
C VAL A 21 -0.50 -56.50 -24.38
N GLY A 22 0.15 -57.62 -24.70
CA GLY A 22 -0.40 -58.74 -25.44
C GLY A 22 -1.27 -59.71 -24.65
N GLY A 23 -2.06 -60.44 -25.42
CA GLY A 23 -2.85 -61.61 -25.04
C GLY A 23 -3.27 -62.29 -26.35
N SER A 24 -2.63 -63.41 -26.65
CA SER A 24 -2.74 -64.24 -27.85
C SER A 24 -4.17 -64.39 -28.40
N GLY A 25 -4.40 -63.89 -29.61
CA GLY A 25 -5.57 -64.23 -30.41
C GLY A 25 -5.39 -65.61 -31.03
N MET A 26 -6.32 -66.52 -30.74
CA MET A 26 -6.65 -67.59 -31.68
C MET A 26 -7.58 -67.00 -32.75
N PRO A 27 -7.34 -67.27 -34.04
CA PRO A 27 -8.25 -66.84 -35.11
C PRO A 27 -9.59 -67.58 -34.98
N PRO A 28 -10.71 -66.98 -35.42
CA PRO A 28 -11.97 -67.71 -35.53
C PRO A 28 -11.76 -68.92 -36.47
N PRO A 29 -12.28 -70.10 -36.13
CA PRO A 29 -12.14 -71.28 -36.98
C PRO A 29 -12.80 -71.04 -38.35
N PRO A 30 -12.24 -71.61 -39.43
CA PRO A 30 -12.79 -71.49 -40.78
C PRO A 30 -14.21 -72.08 -40.86
N PRO A 31 -15.05 -71.62 -41.80
CA PRO A 31 -16.37 -72.21 -42.02
C PRO A 31 -16.20 -73.71 -42.30
N PRO A 32 -17.00 -74.59 -41.66
CA PRO A 32 -16.93 -76.01 -41.95
C PRO A 32 -17.29 -76.28 -43.41
N PRO A 33 -16.63 -77.26 -44.06
CA PRO A 33 -16.86 -77.59 -45.46
C PRO A 33 -18.31 -78.03 -45.70
N ALA A 34 -18.83 -77.73 -46.89
CA ALA A 34 -20.12 -78.21 -47.35
C ALA A 34 -20.15 -79.75 -47.32
N VAL A 35 -20.83 -80.31 -46.32
CA VAL A 35 -21.10 -81.74 -46.24
C VAL A 35 -22.25 -82.05 -47.20
N GLN A 36 -21.97 -82.90 -48.18
CA GLN A 36 -22.95 -83.51 -49.08
C GLN A 36 -24.07 -84.20 -48.27
N PRO A 37 -25.31 -84.28 -48.77
CA PRO A 37 -26.43 -84.79 -47.99
C PRO A 37 -26.23 -86.29 -47.71
N SER A 38 -25.90 -86.65 -46.48
CA SER A 38 -26.05 -88.02 -46.01
C SER A 38 -27.53 -88.24 -45.68
N TYR A 39 -28.15 -89.14 -46.44
CA TYR A 39 -29.48 -89.66 -46.15
C TYR A 39 -29.48 -90.28 -44.76
N SER A 40 -29.90 -89.50 -43.77
CA SER A 40 -30.30 -89.98 -42.45
C SER A 40 -31.78 -90.24 -42.51
N ILE A 41 -32.15 -91.45 -42.09
CA ILE A 41 -33.51 -91.94 -41.91
C ILE A 41 -34.31 -90.85 -41.17
N PRO A 42 -35.52 -90.46 -41.64
CA PRO A 42 -36.33 -89.50 -40.92
C PRO A 42 -36.52 -90.02 -39.48
N PRO A 43 -36.16 -89.25 -38.45
CA PRO A 43 -36.31 -89.68 -37.07
C PRO A 43 -37.77 -90.05 -36.82
N SER A 44 -38.00 -91.09 -36.02
CA SER A 44 -39.36 -91.47 -35.64
C SER A 44 -40.07 -90.26 -35.00
N PRO A 45 -41.40 -90.11 -35.14
CA PRO A 45 -42.13 -88.95 -34.60
C PRO A 45 -41.80 -88.66 -33.13
N ALA A 46 -41.54 -89.72 -32.34
CA ALA A 46 -41.17 -89.63 -30.93
C ALA A 46 -39.75 -89.07 -30.68
N GLU A 47 -38.76 -89.38 -31.52
CA GLU A 47 -37.39 -88.88 -31.37
C GLU A 47 -37.25 -87.42 -31.82
N LEU A 48 -37.99 -87.03 -32.87
CA LEU A 48 -38.08 -85.64 -33.32
C LEU A 48 -38.74 -84.76 -32.24
N GLU A 49 -39.78 -85.27 -31.58
CA GLU A 49 -40.48 -84.61 -30.48
C GLU A 49 -39.56 -84.46 -29.25
N ALA A 50 -38.79 -85.50 -28.89
CA ALA A 50 -37.81 -85.43 -27.80
C ALA A 50 -36.68 -84.41 -28.07
N MET A 51 -36.14 -84.36 -29.29
CA MET A 51 -35.13 -83.36 -29.68
C MET A 51 -35.70 -81.93 -29.69
N LEU A 52 -36.96 -81.75 -30.13
CA LEU A 52 -37.64 -80.46 -30.09
C LEU A 52 -37.93 -80.00 -28.66
N VAL A 53 -38.34 -80.90 -27.76
CA VAL A 53 -38.54 -80.63 -26.33
C VAL A 53 -37.21 -80.25 -25.67
N GLU A 54 -36.12 -80.96 -25.96
CA GLU A 54 -34.82 -80.62 -25.38
C GLU A 54 -34.25 -79.30 -25.94
N LYS A 55 -34.45 -79.02 -27.24
CA LYS A 55 -34.12 -77.73 -27.85
C LYS A 55 -34.98 -76.60 -27.27
N ALA A 56 -36.27 -76.84 -27.01
CA ALA A 56 -37.17 -75.91 -26.35
C ALA A 56 -36.74 -75.66 -24.90
N ARG A 57 -36.34 -76.69 -24.15
CA ARG A 57 -35.81 -76.58 -22.78
C ARG A 57 -34.50 -75.79 -22.75
N LYS A 58 -33.55 -76.09 -23.64
CA LYS A 58 -32.30 -75.32 -23.78
C LYS A 58 -32.60 -73.87 -24.18
N ARG A 59 -33.51 -73.63 -25.13
CA ARG A 59 -33.94 -72.29 -25.53
C ARG A 59 -34.63 -71.55 -24.39
N HIS A 60 -35.46 -72.22 -23.58
CA HIS A 60 -36.13 -71.63 -22.43
C HIS A 60 -35.15 -71.30 -21.30
N GLN A 61 -34.20 -72.19 -20.97
CA GLN A 61 -33.13 -71.90 -20.03
C GLN A 61 -32.22 -70.75 -20.50
N LEU A 62 -31.91 -70.71 -21.81
CA LEU A 62 -31.10 -69.66 -22.40
C LEU A 62 -31.86 -68.33 -22.42
N ASN A 63 -33.17 -68.32 -22.70
CA ASN A 63 -34.02 -67.13 -22.59
C ASN A 63 -34.14 -66.65 -21.14
N SER A 64 -34.38 -67.55 -20.19
CA SER A 64 -34.48 -67.23 -18.76
C SER A 64 -33.16 -66.64 -18.22
N LYS A 65 -32.02 -67.20 -18.62
CA LYS A 65 -30.69 -66.65 -18.27
C LYS A 65 -30.35 -65.35 -19.01
N ARG A 66 -30.79 -65.20 -20.26
CA ARG A 66 -30.48 -64.02 -21.11
C ARG A 66 -31.34 -62.81 -20.77
N TYR A 67 -32.62 -63.01 -20.43
CA TYR A 67 -33.59 -61.95 -20.12
C TYR A 67 -33.96 -61.87 -18.62
N GLY A 68 -33.19 -62.50 -17.74
CA GLY A 68 -33.38 -62.37 -16.30
C GLY A 68 -33.21 -60.93 -15.82
N ASP A 69 -33.91 -60.56 -14.73
CA ASP A 69 -33.99 -59.17 -14.26
C ASP A 69 -32.64 -58.49 -14.00
N LYS A 70 -31.63 -59.27 -13.58
CA LYS A 70 -30.24 -58.80 -13.35
C LYS A 70 -29.50 -58.39 -14.63
N ARG A 71 -30.00 -58.75 -15.82
CA ARG A 71 -29.41 -58.43 -17.13
C ARG A 71 -30.18 -57.34 -17.89
N LYS A 72 -31.22 -56.76 -17.29
CA LYS A 72 -31.94 -55.61 -17.87
C LYS A 72 -30.99 -54.42 -18.00
N PHE A 73 -31.05 -53.72 -19.13
CA PHE A 73 -30.31 -52.47 -19.33
C PHE A 73 -30.78 -51.43 -18.30
N GLY A 74 -29.86 -50.89 -17.49
CA GLY A 74 -30.18 -50.04 -16.35
C GLY A 74 -30.38 -50.78 -15.01
N PHE A 75 -30.18 -52.10 -14.96
CA PHE A 75 -30.11 -52.83 -13.70
C PHE A 75 -28.89 -52.37 -12.90
N VAL A 76 -29.14 -51.88 -11.68
CA VAL A 76 -28.10 -51.46 -10.74
C VAL A 76 -27.87 -52.59 -9.76
N GLU A 77 -26.63 -53.07 -9.67
CA GLU A 77 -26.23 -54.12 -8.73
C GLU A 77 -26.46 -53.67 -7.27
N THR A 78 -26.66 -54.63 -6.36
CA THR A 78 -26.95 -54.37 -4.94
C THR A 78 -25.89 -53.47 -4.30
N GLN A 79 -26.33 -52.54 -3.44
CA GLN A 79 -25.42 -51.62 -2.75
C GLN A 79 -24.39 -52.40 -1.93
N LYS A 80 -23.16 -51.88 -1.84
CA LYS A 80 -22.13 -52.44 -0.96
C LYS A 80 -22.63 -52.45 0.49
N GLU A 81 -22.58 -53.62 1.11
CA GLU A 81 -22.88 -53.80 2.52
C GLU A 81 -21.69 -53.38 3.39
N ASP A 82 -21.98 -53.06 4.65
CA ASP A 82 -20.96 -52.63 5.61
C ASP A 82 -20.10 -53.83 6.06
N MET A 83 -18.78 -53.67 6.00
CA MET A 83 -17.79 -54.66 6.42
C MET A 83 -17.65 -54.70 7.95
N PRO A 84 -17.22 -55.82 8.55
CA PRO A 84 -16.93 -55.89 9.98
C PRO A 84 -15.86 -54.88 10.42
N PRO A 85 -16.04 -54.16 11.55
CA PRO A 85 -15.09 -53.15 12.04
C PRO A 85 -13.68 -53.68 12.32
N GLU A 86 -13.53 -54.97 12.65
CA GLU A 86 -12.25 -55.63 12.91
C GLU A 86 -11.37 -55.67 11.66
N HIS A 87 -12.00 -55.71 10.47
CA HIS A 87 -11.29 -55.77 9.19
C HIS A 87 -10.40 -54.54 8.98
N VAL A 88 -10.93 -53.33 9.20
CA VAL A 88 -10.16 -52.09 9.05
C VAL A 88 -9.13 -51.92 10.18
N ARG A 89 -9.46 -52.30 11.41
CA ARG A 89 -8.54 -52.26 12.57
C ARG A 89 -7.31 -53.15 12.31
N LYS A 90 -7.52 -54.37 11.80
CA LYS A 90 -6.44 -55.30 11.45
C LYS A 90 -5.55 -54.76 10.33
N ILE A 91 -6.11 -54.17 9.28
CA ILE A 91 -5.33 -53.59 8.16
C ILE A 91 -4.41 -52.46 8.66
N ILE A 92 -4.93 -51.56 9.49
CA ILE A 92 -4.15 -50.43 10.02
C ILE A 92 -3.02 -50.94 10.91
N ARG A 93 -3.31 -51.91 11.79
CA ARG A 93 -2.30 -52.52 12.67
C ARG A 93 -1.22 -53.27 11.90
N ASP A 94 -1.59 -54.04 10.87
CA ASP A 94 -0.65 -54.80 10.05
C ASP A 94 0.27 -53.90 9.21
N HIS A 95 -0.18 -52.70 8.84
CA HIS A 95 0.59 -51.71 8.07
C HIS A 95 1.50 -50.83 8.94
N GLY A 96 1.07 -50.49 10.16
CA GLY A 96 1.86 -49.77 11.17
C GLY A 96 2.52 -48.50 10.63
N ASP A 97 3.83 -48.37 10.86
CA ASP A 97 4.68 -47.25 10.43
C ASP A 97 5.23 -47.41 8.99
N MET A 98 4.83 -48.46 8.27
CA MET A 98 5.28 -48.79 6.92
C MET A 98 6.81 -49.01 6.81
N SER A 99 7.49 -49.34 7.90
CA SER A 99 8.93 -49.70 7.89
C SER A 99 9.19 -51.03 7.17
N SER A 100 8.24 -51.97 7.24
CA SER A 100 8.34 -53.30 6.63
C SER A 100 8.40 -53.26 5.09
N LYS A 101 9.32 -54.06 4.51
CA LYS A 101 9.44 -54.23 3.05
C LYS A 101 8.20 -54.85 2.41
N LYS A 102 7.38 -55.57 3.18
CA LYS A 102 6.15 -56.25 2.72
C LYS A 102 5.15 -55.27 2.08
N TYR A 103 5.06 -54.04 2.60
CA TYR A 103 4.08 -53.03 2.16
C TYR A 103 4.69 -51.91 1.29
N ARG A 104 5.83 -52.19 0.61
CA ARG A 104 6.53 -51.19 -0.24
C ARG A 104 5.64 -50.64 -1.35
N HIS A 105 4.79 -51.46 -1.96
CA HIS A 105 3.91 -51.07 -3.06
C HIS A 105 2.81 -50.09 -2.62
N ASP A 106 2.39 -50.16 -1.36
CA ASP A 106 1.30 -49.33 -0.81
C ASP A 106 1.77 -47.94 -0.37
N LYS A 107 3.07 -47.74 -0.14
CA LYS A 107 3.66 -46.42 0.23
C LYS A 107 3.25 -45.31 -0.74
N ARG A 108 3.16 -45.62 -2.04
CA ARG A 108 2.74 -44.67 -3.08
C ARG A 108 1.28 -44.22 -2.88
N VAL A 109 0.41 -45.13 -2.43
CA VAL A 109 -1.01 -44.87 -2.18
C VAL A 109 -1.18 -43.99 -0.94
N TYR A 110 -0.43 -44.26 0.13
CA TYR A 110 -0.41 -43.40 1.33
C TYR A 110 0.05 -41.96 1.01
N LEU A 111 1.11 -41.80 0.21
CA LEU A 111 1.55 -40.47 -0.26
C LEU A 111 0.49 -39.78 -1.14
N GLY A 112 -0.20 -40.54 -1.99
CA GLY A 112 -1.31 -40.01 -2.80
C GLY A 112 -2.54 -39.61 -1.96
N ALA A 113 -2.76 -40.29 -0.84
CA ALA A 113 -3.88 -40.04 0.07
C ALA A 113 -3.69 -38.76 0.93
N LEU A 114 -2.45 -38.30 1.13
CA LEU A 114 -2.13 -37.03 1.83
C LEU A 114 -2.89 -35.82 1.26
N LYS A 115 -3.22 -35.86 -0.04
CA LYS A 115 -4.01 -34.82 -0.72
C LYS A 115 -5.42 -34.61 -0.14
N PHE A 116 -5.97 -35.60 0.58
CA PHE A 116 -7.37 -35.65 0.99
C PHE A 116 -7.60 -35.55 2.51
N ILE A 117 -6.57 -35.28 3.32
CA ILE A 117 -6.68 -35.19 4.78
C ILE A 117 -7.33 -33.85 5.19
N PRO A 118 -8.59 -33.86 5.65
CA PRO A 118 -8.89 -33.39 7.02
C PRO A 118 -10.05 -34.15 7.70
N MET A 119 -9.89 -34.53 8.98
CA MET A 119 -10.84 -35.40 9.70
C MET A 119 -11.44 -34.77 10.98
N ARG A 120 -12.69 -35.15 11.27
CA ARG A 120 -13.43 -34.99 12.54
C ARG A 120 -14.36 -36.20 12.71
N VAL A 121 -14.65 -36.64 13.94
CA VAL A 121 -15.07 -38.04 14.21
C VAL A 121 -16.31 -38.14 15.14
N ARG A 122 -17.00 -39.31 15.17
CA ARG A 122 -18.10 -39.85 16.06
C ARG A 122 -18.36 -41.33 15.69
N HIS A 123 -19.22 -42.09 16.41
CA HIS A 123 -19.74 -43.41 15.94
C HIS A 123 -20.44 -43.21 14.60
N VAL A 124 -19.70 -43.44 13.53
CA VAL A 124 -20.09 -42.91 12.23
C VAL A 124 -19.73 -43.92 11.17
N LYS A 125 -20.58 -43.97 10.14
CA LYS A 125 -20.29 -44.67 8.91
C LYS A 125 -19.01 -44.11 8.30
N ILE A 126 -17.97 -44.92 8.27
CA ILE A 126 -16.71 -44.60 7.64
C ILE A 126 -16.62 -45.21 6.24
N LEU A 127 -15.88 -44.53 5.36
CA LEU A 127 -15.49 -44.98 4.05
C LEU A 127 -13.96 -45.05 4.03
N TYR A 128 -13.40 -46.26 4.07
CA TYR A 128 -11.95 -46.47 4.18
C TYR A 128 -11.37 -47.09 2.91
N HIS A 129 -10.12 -46.74 2.60
CA HIS A 129 -9.38 -47.36 1.50
C HIS A 129 -9.01 -48.80 1.88
N ILE A 130 -9.07 -49.75 0.94
CA ILE A 130 -8.78 -51.18 1.19
C ILE A 130 -7.39 -51.45 1.78
N THR A 131 -6.43 -50.55 1.57
CA THR A 131 -5.07 -50.63 2.14
C THR A 131 -4.91 -49.83 3.43
N GLY A 132 -5.97 -49.30 4.02
CA GLY A 132 -5.89 -48.45 5.23
C GLY A 132 -5.22 -47.09 5.02
N ALA A 133 -5.01 -46.64 3.78
CA ALA A 133 -4.29 -45.40 3.46
C ALA A 133 -5.00 -44.11 3.93
N ILE A 134 -6.33 -44.12 3.94
CA ILE A 134 -7.16 -43.02 4.44
C ILE A 134 -8.54 -43.53 4.80
N THR A 135 -9.14 -42.91 5.80
CA THR A 135 -10.49 -43.19 6.29
C THR A 135 -11.29 -41.90 6.29
N PHE A 136 -12.44 -41.88 5.60
CA PHE A 136 -13.35 -40.74 5.59
C PHE A 136 -14.55 -41.01 6.48
N VAL A 137 -15.04 -39.98 7.15
CA VAL A 137 -16.31 -40.01 7.89
C VAL A 137 -17.42 -39.63 6.90
N ASN A 138 -18.28 -40.59 6.55
CA ASN A 138 -19.31 -40.48 5.51
C ASN A 138 -20.71 -40.20 6.11
N GLU A 139 -20.79 -39.24 7.03
CA GLU A 139 -22.05 -38.78 7.61
C GLU A 139 -22.09 -37.26 7.72
N ILE A 140 -23.28 -36.70 7.51
CA ILE A 140 -23.56 -35.29 7.75
C ILE A 140 -24.38 -35.22 9.04
N PRO A 141 -23.93 -34.50 10.09
CA PRO A 141 -24.64 -34.42 11.36
C PRO A 141 -25.88 -33.53 11.22
N TRP A 142 -27.03 -34.14 10.93
CA TRP A 142 -28.32 -33.46 10.94
C TRP A 142 -28.85 -33.39 12.37
N VAL A 143 -29.28 -32.21 12.79
CA VAL A 143 -29.88 -31.95 14.10
C VAL A 143 -31.16 -31.15 13.92
N VAL A 144 -32.15 -31.40 14.78
CA VAL A 144 -33.38 -30.59 14.84
C VAL A 144 -33.11 -29.36 15.70
N GLU A 145 -33.27 -28.17 15.13
CA GLU A 145 -32.80 -26.91 15.71
C GLU A 145 -33.38 -26.60 17.11
N PRO A 146 -34.70 -26.66 17.36
CA PRO A 146 -35.26 -26.45 18.71
C PRO A 146 -34.74 -27.43 19.76
N ILE A 147 -34.60 -28.71 19.40
CA ILE A 147 -34.08 -29.76 20.31
C ILE A 147 -32.62 -29.47 20.63
N TYR A 148 -31.82 -29.11 19.62
CA TYR A 148 -30.40 -28.82 19.78
C TYR A 148 -30.17 -27.58 20.66
N LEU A 149 -30.95 -26.51 20.48
CA LEU A 149 -30.88 -25.33 21.34
C LEU A 149 -31.24 -25.65 22.80
N ALA A 150 -32.29 -26.44 23.02
CA ALA A 150 -32.68 -26.89 24.36
C ALA A 150 -31.62 -27.79 25.02
N GLN A 151 -31.04 -28.75 24.30
CA GLN A 151 -29.93 -29.58 24.80
C GLN A 151 -28.74 -28.74 25.26
N TRP A 152 -28.46 -27.64 24.55
CA TRP A 152 -27.40 -26.73 24.96
C TRP A 152 -27.80 -25.74 26.05
N GLY A 153 -29.07 -25.39 26.15
CA GLY A 153 -29.63 -24.63 27.26
C GLY A 153 -29.48 -25.39 28.59
N THR A 154 -29.85 -26.68 28.59
CA THR A 154 -29.66 -27.56 29.75
C THR A 154 -28.18 -27.78 30.08
N MET A 155 -27.33 -27.94 29.05
CA MET A 155 -25.87 -28.00 29.21
C MET A 155 -25.29 -26.72 29.85
N TRP A 156 -25.77 -25.54 29.45
CA TRP A 156 -25.36 -24.25 30.02
C TRP A 156 -25.69 -24.19 31.52
N ILE A 157 -26.89 -24.64 31.91
CA ILE A 157 -27.32 -24.69 33.30
C ILE A 157 -26.44 -25.64 34.10
N MET A 158 -26.25 -26.88 33.62
CA MET A 158 -25.43 -27.89 34.32
C MET A 158 -23.98 -27.45 34.46
N MET A 159 -23.35 -26.88 33.42
CA MET A 159 -21.98 -26.38 33.52
C MET A 159 -21.85 -25.21 34.51
N ARG A 160 -22.85 -24.34 34.62
CA ARG A 160 -22.86 -23.25 35.61
C ARG A 160 -23.02 -23.78 37.03
N ARG A 161 -23.94 -24.74 37.25
CA ARG A 161 -24.11 -25.43 38.54
C ARG A 161 -22.82 -26.13 38.95
N GLU A 162 -22.27 -26.96 38.07
CA GLU A 162 -21.03 -27.70 38.31
C GLU A 162 -19.85 -26.79 38.64
N LYS A 163 -19.72 -25.66 37.94
CA LYS A 163 -18.65 -24.68 38.21
C LYS A 163 -18.86 -23.92 39.52
N ARG A 164 -20.10 -23.65 39.91
CA ARG A 164 -20.44 -23.02 41.20
C ARG A 164 -20.13 -23.96 42.35
N ASP A 165 -20.50 -25.23 42.21
CA ASP A 165 -20.49 -26.21 43.30
C ASP A 165 -19.10 -26.85 43.49
N ARG A 166 -18.30 -26.99 42.42
CA ARG A 166 -16.91 -27.45 42.54
C ARG A 166 -15.97 -26.39 43.12
N ARG A 167 -15.32 -26.71 44.25
CA ARG A 167 -14.29 -25.86 44.88
C ARG A 167 -13.02 -25.67 44.03
N HIS A 168 -12.54 -26.74 43.37
CA HIS A 168 -11.33 -26.68 42.54
C HIS A 168 -11.54 -27.39 41.20
N PHE A 169 -11.59 -26.61 40.11
CA PHE A 169 -11.72 -27.14 38.75
C PHE A 169 -10.34 -27.29 38.09
N LYS A 170 -9.83 -28.53 38.00
CA LYS A 170 -8.55 -28.83 37.33
C LYS A 170 -8.72 -28.91 35.81
N ARG A 171 -7.98 -28.11 35.05
CA ARG A 171 -7.96 -28.16 33.57
C ARG A 171 -6.99 -29.24 33.09
N MET A 172 -7.32 -29.93 32.01
CA MET A 172 -6.37 -30.81 31.30
C MET A 172 -5.13 -30.05 30.83
N ARG A 173 -3.98 -30.74 30.84
CA ARG A 173 -2.72 -30.23 30.28
C ARG A 173 -2.72 -30.41 28.76
N PHE A 174 -2.06 -29.49 28.06
CA PHE A 174 -1.93 -29.52 26.61
C PHE A 174 -0.45 -29.37 26.23
N PRO A 175 0.10 -30.22 25.35
CA PRO A 175 -0.52 -31.44 24.78
C PRO A 175 -0.93 -32.49 25.84
N PRO A 176 -1.97 -33.32 25.60
CA PRO A 176 -2.37 -34.37 26.55
C PRO A 176 -1.42 -35.57 26.62
N PHE A 177 -0.71 -35.86 25.53
CA PHE A 177 0.30 -36.91 25.40
C PHE A 177 1.67 -36.26 25.14
N ASP A 178 2.75 -36.97 25.44
CA ASP A 178 4.11 -36.51 25.12
C ASP A 178 4.40 -36.66 23.61
N ASP A 179 5.32 -35.85 23.08
CA ASP A 179 5.63 -35.83 21.63
C ASP A 179 6.33 -37.13 21.18
N GLU A 180 7.02 -37.82 22.09
CA GLU A 180 7.71 -39.09 21.85
C GLU A 180 6.83 -40.33 22.06
N GLU A 181 5.61 -40.16 22.59
CA GLU A 181 4.68 -41.26 22.87
C GLU A 181 3.94 -41.68 21.60
N PRO A 182 3.99 -42.97 21.19
CA PRO A 182 3.25 -43.42 20.02
C PRO A 182 1.73 -43.34 20.27
N PRO A 183 0.91 -43.13 19.22
CA PRO A 183 -0.54 -43.14 19.37
C PRO A 183 -1.04 -44.47 19.98
N LEU A 184 -1.85 -44.38 21.03
CA LEU A 184 -2.44 -45.54 21.70
C LEU A 184 -3.35 -46.34 20.74
N ASP A 185 -3.23 -47.67 20.76
CA ASP A 185 -4.16 -48.53 20.03
C ASP A 185 -5.52 -48.56 20.74
N TYR A 186 -6.59 -48.42 19.96
CA TYR A 186 -7.96 -48.41 20.44
C TYR A 186 -8.38 -49.79 20.97
N ALA A 187 -7.93 -50.86 20.29
CA ALA A 187 -8.32 -52.23 20.64
C ALA A 187 -7.84 -52.64 22.03
N ASP A 188 -6.63 -52.23 22.41
CA ASP A 188 -5.98 -52.67 23.65
C ASP A 188 -6.30 -51.76 24.85
N ASN A 189 -6.63 -50.48 24.61
CA ASN A 189 -6.74 -49.47 25.69
C ASN A 189 -8.16 -48.91 25.90
N LEU A 190 -9.04 -48.97 24.89
CA LEU A 190 -10.32 -48.24 24.92
C LEU A 190 -11.55 -49.11 24.67
N LEU A 191 -11.40 -50.31 24.08
CA LEU A 191 -12.55 -51.16 23.74
C LEU A 191 -13.27 -51.73 24.97
N ASP A 192 -12.51 -52.07 26.03
CA ASP A 192 -13.03 -52.71 27.25
C ASP A 192 -13.32 -51.72 28.38
N VAL A 193 -13.20 -50.41 28.14
CA VAL A 193 -13.40 -49.36 29.16
C VAL A 193 -14.75 -48.69 28.96
N ASP A 194 -15.64 -48.84 29.94
CA ASP A 194 -16.94 -48.16 29.92
C ASP A 194 -16.76 -46.62 29.95
N PRO A 195 -17.49 -45.86 29.11
CA PRO A 195 -17.38 -44.42 29.08
C PRO A 195 -17.90 -43.80 30.37
N LEU A 196 -17.27 -42.69 30.78
CA LEU A 196 -17.74 -41.88 31.89
C LEU A 196 -19.11 -41.26 31.59
N GLU A 197 -19.87 -41.01 32.66
CA GLU A 197 -21.20 -40.40 32.59
C GLU A 197 -21.18 -39.06 31.84
N ALA A 198 -22.12 -38.88 30.92
CA ALA A 198 -22.26 -37.68 30.13
C ALA A 198 -22.92 -36.56 30.94
N ILE A 199 -22.71 -35.31 30.53
CA ILE A 199 -23.40 -34.17 31.16
C ILE A 199 -24.86 -34.20 30.73
N GLN A 200 -25.75 -34.57 31.64
CA GLN A 200 -27.20 -34.58 31.47
C GLN A 200 -27.84 -33.78 32.61
N LEU A 201 -28.86 -32.99 32.30
CA LEU A 201 -29.69 -32.34 33.31
C LEU A 201 -30.74 -33.34 33.78
N GLU A 202 -30.93 -33.46 35.09
CA GLU A 202 -32.09 -34.15 35.66
C GLU A 202 -33.36 -33.40 35.24
N LEU A 203 -34.14 -34.02 34.35
CA LEU A 203 -35.41 -33.49 33.87
C LEU A 203 -36.53 -33.84 34.84
N ASP A 204 -37.53 -32.98 34.94
CA ASP A 204 -38.70 -33.22 35.78
C ASP A 204 -39.66 -34.21 35.10
N GLU A 205 -40.10 -35.25 35.81
CA GLU A 205 -40.97 -36.29 35.26
C GLU A 205 -42.39 -35.78 34.92
N GLU A 206 -42.87 -34.75 35.61
CA GLU A 206 -44.21 -34.17 35.40
C GLU A 206 -44.15 -33.01 34.40
N GLU A 207 -43.28 -32.01 34.65
CA GLU A 207 -43.21 -30.79 33.82
C GLU A 207 -42.60 -31.04 32.43
N ASP A 208 -41.56 -31.89 32.33
CA ASP A 208 -40.84 -32.20 31.09
C ASP A 208 -41.26 -33.55 30.46
N SER A 209 -42.38 -34.13 30.91
CA SER A 209 -42.92 -35.41 30.44
C SER A 209 -42.97 -35.59 28.92
N ALA A 210 -43.19 -34.50 28.17
CA ALA A 210 -43.25 -34.50 26.70
C ALA A 210 -41.89 -34.83 26.02
N VAL A 211 -40.77 -34.63 26.72
CA VAL A 211 -39.41 -34.69 26.18
C VAL A 211 -38.51 -35.67 26.97
N TYR A 212 -38.86 -35.98 28.22
CA TYR A 212 -38.12 -36.82 29.18
C TYR A 212 -37.46 -38.07 28.58
N ALA A 213 -38.20 -38.89 27.83
CA ALA A 213 -37.74 -40.21 27.41
C ALA A 213 -36.69 -40.23 26.27
N TRP A 214 -36.55 -39.15 25.49
CA TRP A 214 -35.75 -39.15 24.24
C TRP A 214 -34.79 -37.97 24.11
N PHE A 215 -34.78 -37.04 25.07
CA PHE A 215 -34.10 -35.74 24.95
C PHE A 215 -32.61 -35.84 24.67
N TYR A 216 -31.91 -36.78 25.34
CA TYR A 216 -30.46 -36.96 25.23
C TYR A 216 -30.04 -38.03 24.22
N ASP A 217 -30.98 -38.55 23.42
CA ASP A 217 -30.66 -39.47 22.34
C ASP A 217 -29.77 -38.82 21.27
N HIS A 218 -28.93 -39.62 20.62
CA HIS A 218 -28.07 -39.13 19.53
C HIS A 218 -28.88 -38.59 18.34
N LYS A 219 -29.95 -39.30 17.97
CA LYS A 219 -30.94 -38.84 16.99
C LYS A 219 -32.34 -39.03 17.60
N PRO A 220 -32.84 -38.03 18.32
CA PRO A 220 -34.13 -38.13 18.97
C PRO A 220 -35.26 -38.36 17.98
N LEU A 221 -36.27 -39.13 18.38
CA LEU A 221 -37.53 -39.34 17.64
C LEU A 221 -37.40 -40.05 16.27
N VAL A 222 -36.24 -40.63 15.90
CA VAL A 222 -36.03 -41.30 14.60
C VAL A 222 -37.03 -42.43 14.32
N LYS A 223 -37.41 -43.18 15.36
CA LYS A 223 -38.33 -44.32 15.27
C LYS A 223 -39.81 -43.89 15.27
N THR A 224 -40.09 -42.59 15.40
CA THR A 224 -41.46 -42.04 15.50
C THR A 224 -41.93 -41.41 14.18
N LYS A 225 -43.24 -41.18 14.05
CA LYS A 225 -43.84 -40.50 12.89
C LYS A 225 -43.55 -38.99 12.83
N LEU A 226 -42.98 -38.40 13.88
CA LEU A 226 -42.66 -36.96 13.94
C LEU A 226 -41.49 -36.57 13.01
N ILE A 227 -40.73 -37.57 12.56
CA ILE A 227 -39.57 -37.41 11.67
C ILE A 227 -39.74 -38.30 10.45
N ASN A 228 -39.20 -37.86 9.32
CA ASN A 228 -39.29 -38.53 8.02
C ASN A 228 -38.42 -39.82 7.88
N GLY A 229 -38.12 -40.51 8.99
CA GLY A 229 -37.31 -41.73 9.05
C GLY A 229 -35.80 -41.50 9.20
N PRO A 230 -34.95 -42.50 8.88
CA PRO A 230 -33.50 -42.49 9.18
C PRO A 230 -32.71 -41.42 8.41
N SER A 231 -33.33 -40.76 7.42
CA SER A 231 -32.74 -39.64 6.69
C SER A 231 -32.64 -38.34 7.50
N TYR A 232 -33.46 -38.18 8.55
CA TYR A 232 -33.42 -37.10 9.55
C TYR A 232 -33.39 -35.66 8.98
N ARG A 233 -34.20 -35.38 7.94
CA ARG A 233 -34.18 -34.07 7.25
C ARG A 233 -35.37 -33.16 7.57
N LYS A 234 -36.51 -33.75 7.90
CA LYS A 234 -37.75 -33.02 8.18
C LYS A 234 -38.30 -33.48 9.52
N SER A 235 -38.65 -32.53 10.35
CA SER A 235 -39.30 -32.75 11.64
C SER A 235 -40.60 -31.94 11.70
N HIS A 236 -41.60 -32.48 12.39
CA HIS A 236 -42.84 -31.79 12.71
C HIS A 236 -43.12 -32.01 14.19
N LEU A 237 -42.95 -30.97 15.00
CA LEU A 237 -43.06 -31.05 16.45
C LEU A 237 -44.40 -30.44 16.91
N PRO A 238 -45.22 -31.16 17.70
CA PRO A 238 -46.45 -30.64 18.27
C PRO A 238 -46.16 -29.57 19.34
N PHE A 239 -47.15 -28.71 19.58
CA PHE A 239 -47.03 -27.56 20.49
C PHE A 239 -46.52 -27.89 21.91
N PRO A 240 -46.98 -28.97 22.60
CA PRO A 240 -46.48 -29.30 23.93
C PRO A 240 -44.96 -29.54 23.97
N ILE A 241 -44.41 -30.18 22.94
CA ILE A 241 -42.96 -30.42 22.79
C ILE A 241 -42.23 -29.10 22.53
N ASN A 242 -42.76 -28.23 21.67
CA ASN A 242 -42.11 -26.93 21.44
C ASN A 242 -42.14 -26.01 22.67
N LYS A 243 -43.21 -26.05 23.47
CA LYS A 243 -43.32 -25.27 24.71
C LYS A 243 -42.24 -25.68 25.72
N THR A 244 -42.07 -26.99 25.97
CA THR A 244 -41.05 -27.49 26.90
C THR A 244 -39.64 -27.22 26.39
N LEU A 245 -39.37 -27.46 25.09
CA LEU A 245 -38.08 -27.15 24.47
C LEU A 245 -37.72 -25.65 24.55
N HIS A 246 -38.69 -24.76 24.33
CA HIS A 246 -38.49 -23.32 24.43
C HIS A 246 -38.15 -22.90 25.87
N SER A 247 -38.82 -23.48 26.87
CA SER A 247 -38.52 -23.26 28.29
C SER A 247 -37.09 -23.68 28.64
N LEU A 248 -36.70 -24.91 28.26
CA LEU A 248 -35.35 -25.45 28.48
C LEU A 248 -34.25 -24.65 27.76
N ALA A 249 -34.58 -23.99 26.64
CA ALA A 249 -33.67 -23.14 25.87
C ALA A 249 -33.60 -21.68 26.37
N GLY A 250 -34.43 -21.27 27.34
CA GLY A 250 -34.61 -19.86 27.73
C GLY A 250 -33.33 -19.11 28.11
N GLN A 251 -32.32 -19.79 28.66
CA GLN A 251 -31.02 -19.18 28.99
C GLN A 251 -30.20 -18.70 27.78
N LEU A 252 -30.53 -19.19 26.57
CA LEU A 252 -29.81 -18.88 25.34
C LEU A 252 -30.59 -17.98 24.38
N LEU A 253 -31.91 -17.88 24.54
CA LEU A 253 -32.78 -17.04 23.72
C LEU A 253 -32.78 -15.59 24.21
N SER A 254 -33.15 -14.66 23.34
CA SER A 254 -33.38 -13.26 23.71
C SER A 254 -34.77 -13.08 24.33
N ASP A 255 -34.87 -12.21 25.33
CA ASP A 255 -36.14 -11.79 25.93
C ASP A 255 -36.83 -10.65 25.15
N LEU A 256 -36.17 -10.14 24.08
CA LEU A 256 -36.67 -9.01 23.29
C LEU A 256 -37.71 -9.46 22.26
N ILE A 257 -38.93 -8.94 22.41
CA ILE A 257 -40.07 -9.23 21.51
C ILE A 257 -40.23 -8.13 20.45
N ASP A 258 -39.94 -6.87 20.79
CA ASP A 258 -40.14 -5.72 19.90
C ASP A 258 -38.90 -5.48 19.00
N HIS A 259 -39.13 -5.41 17.68
CA HIS A 259 -38.12 -5.08 16.69
C HIS A 259 -37.66 -3.62 16.76
N ASN A 260 -38.43 -2.71 17.37
CA ASN A 260 -38.06 -1.29 17.51
C ASN A 260 -36.79 -1.08 18.35
N TYR A 261 -36.41 -2.05 19.18
CA TYR A 261 -35.16 -2.03 19.92
C TYR A 261 -33.94 -1.87 18.99
N PHE A 262 -34.02 -2.35 17.75
CA PHE A 262 -32.95 -2.28 16.76
C PHE A 262 -32.94 -1.00 15.92
N TYR A 263 -33.66 0.07 16.32
CA TYR A 263 -33.58 1.36 15.63
C TYR A 263 -32.13 1.88 15.57
N LEU A 264 -31.63 2.17 14.36
CA LEU A 264 -30.22 2.49 14.08
C LEU A 264 -29.22 1.38 14.44
N PHE A 265 -29.69 0.19 14.80
CA PHE A 265 -28.88 -0.99 15.14
C PHE A 265 -29.27 -2.21 14.30
N ASP A 266 -29.80 -1.93 13.11
CA ASP A 266 -30.20 -2.89 12.09
C ASP A 266 -29.19 -2.90 10.92
N MET A 267 -29.42 -3.79 9.95
CA MET A 267 -28.49 -3.98 8.83
C MET A 267 -28.40 -2.77 7.91
N GLU A 268 -29.52 -2.09 7.66
CA GLU A 268 -29.59 -0.95 6.74
C GLU A 268 -28.78 0.24 7.29
N SER A 269 -28.93 0.49 8.60
CA SER A 269 -28.16 1.52 9.30
C SER A 269 -26.65 1.23 9.28
N PHE A 270 -26.23 -0.03 9.45
CA PHE A 270 -24.80 -0.38 9.38
C PHE A 270 -24.23 -0.24 7.97
N PHE A 271 -25.00 -0.57 6.93
CA PHE A 271 -24.57 -0.37 5.55
C PHE A 271 -24.46 1.12 5.20
N THR A 272 -25.44 1.92 5.63
CA THR A 272 -25.44 3.37 5.47
C THR A 272 -24.25 4.01 6.19
N ALA A 273 -24.01 3.63 7.45
CA ALA A 273 -22.85 4.08 8.22
C ALA A 273 -21.52 3.73 7.52
N LYS A 274 -21.40 2.51 6.98
CA LYS A 274 -20.22 2.10 6.20
C LYS A 274 -20.04 2.92 4.92
N ALA A 275 -21.12 3.20 4.20
CA ALA A 275 -21.09 3.96 2.95
C ALA A 275 -20.67 5.42 3.18
N LEU A 276 -21.15 6.03 4.27
CA LEU A 276 -20.87 7.41 4.67
C LEU A 276 -19.58 7.58 5.48
N ASN A 277 -18.86 6.49 5.79
CA ASN A 277 -17.71 6.49 6.71
C ASN A 277 -18.05 7.08 8.10
N MET A 278 -19.25 6.80 8.61
CA MET A 278 -19.73 7.20 9.93
C MET A 278 -19.82 6.01 10.88
N CYS A 279 -19.96 6.28 12.17
CA CYS A 279 -20.02 5.26 13.21
C CYS A 279 -21.22 5.53 14.13
N ILE A 280 -21.99 4.49 14.43
CA ILE A 280 -23.16 4.58 15.32
C ILE A 280 -22.69 4.47 16.78
N PRO A 281 -23.00 5.42 17.68
CA PRO A 281 -22.65 5.32 19.10
C PRO A 281 -23.60 4.40 19.88
N ALA A 282 -23.18 3.99 21.08
CA ALA A 282 -23.86 2.96 21.89
C ALA A 282 -25.16 3.40 22.57
N SER A 283 -25.32 4.70 22.79
CA SER A 283 -26.34 5.27 23.66
C SER A 283 -27.14 6.31 22.89
N ALA A 284 -28.29 5.91 22.36
CA ALA A 284 -29.32 6.84 21.93
C ALA A 284 -30.15 7.37 23.12
N VAL A 285 -29.94 6.86 24.34
CA VAL A 285 -30.69 7.26 25.53
C VAL A 285 -29.71 7.53 26.68
N VAL A 286 -29.86 8.70 27.31
CA VAL A 286 -29.10 9.25 28.46
C VAL A 286 -27.80 10.01 28.13
N ALA A 287 -27.96 11.30 27.79
CA ALA A 287 -27.10 12.39 28.27
C ALA A 287 -27.81 13.74 28.06
N PHE A 288 -28.87 13.98 28.85
CA PHE A 288 -29.20 15.33 29.29
C PHE A 288 -28.29 15.61 30.48
N GLU A 289 -27.01 15.94 30.23
CA GLU A 289 -26.20 16.61 31.23
C GLU A 289 -25.40 17.73 30.56
N ILE A 290 -25.51 18.87 31.19
CA ILE A 290 -25.10 20.20 30.79
C ILE A 290 -23.58 20.25 30.64
N PHE A 291 -23.08 20.62 29.47
CA PHE A 291 -21.72 21.15 29.32
C PHE A 291 -21.81 22.66 29.22
N VAL A 292 -21.61 23.34 30.36
CA VAL A 292 -21.12 24.72 30.36
C VAL A 292 -19.63 24.64 30.04
N THR A 293 -19.27 25.14 28.87
CA THR A 293 -17.88 25.34 28.43
C THR A 293 -17.27 26.52 29.17
N VAL A 294 -16.20 26.27 29.94
CA VAL A 294 -15.17 27.27 30.26
C VAL A 294 -13.94 26.91 29.42
N PRO A 295 -13.38 27.83 28.62
CA PRO A 295 -12.17 27.56 27.86
C PRO A 295 -10.95 27.72 28.76
N LEU A 296 -10.07 26.71 28.80
CA LEU A 296 -8.70 26.87 29.27
C LEU A 296 -7.75 26.72 28.07
N PRO A 297 -6.77 27.63 27.92
CA PRO A 297 -5.79 27.58 26.85
C PRO A 297 -4.69 26.60 27.27
N CYS A 298 -4.43 25.58 26.45
CA CYS A 298 -3.13 24.92 26.25
C CYS A 298 -3.32 23.61 25.50
N GLY A 299 -3.11 23.67 24.18
CA GLY A 299 -2.57 22.67 23.24
C GLY A 299 -2.22 21.25 23.69
N LEU A 300 -3.13 20.53 24.34
CA LEU A 300 -3.08 19.08 24.49
C LEU A 300 -4.45 18.51 24.14
N ASP A 301 -4.63 18.20 22.85
CA ASP A 301 -5.70 17.32 22.38
C ASP A 301 -5.46 15.90 22.91
N LEU A 302 -5.72 15.70 24.20
CA LEU A 302 -5.99 14.38 24.73
C LEU A 302 -7.41 14.01 24.30
N PHE A 303 -7.54 13.60 23.03
CA PHE A 303 -8.68 12.82 22.55
C PHE A 303 -8.68 11.48 23.30
N SER A 304 -9.06 11.51 24.58
CA SER A 304 -9.56 10.34 25.28
C SER A 304 -10.93 10.07 24.67
N LEU A 305 -10.92 9.38 23.54
CA LEU A 305 -12.05 8.63 23.02
C LEU A 305 -12.59 7.81 24.19
N ARG A 306 -13.60 8.33 24.91
CA ARG A 306 -14.59 7.48 25.53
C ARG A 306 -15.12 6.65 24.38
N VAL A 307 -14.59 5.44 24.23
CA VAL A 307 -15.08 4.43 23.29
C VAL A 307 -16.45 4.01 23.83
N SER A 308 -17.44 4.86 23.57
CA SER A 308 -18.86 4.61 23.74
C SER A 308 -19.21 3.59 22.68
N ALA A 309 -19.11 2.32 23.07
CA ALA A 309 -19.06 1.20 22.17
C ALA A 309 -20.45 0.87 21.60
N GLY A 310 -20.80 1.48 20.46
CA GLY A 310 -22.01 1.18 19.70
C GLY A 310 -21.75 0.23 18.55
N GLY A 311 -21.86 0.75 17.32
CA GLY A 311 -21.73 0.00 16.07
C GLY A 311 -20.29 -0.27 15.60
N PRO A 312 -20.16 -1.04 14.50
CA PRO A 312 -18.88 -1.40 13.90
C PRO A 312 -18.26 -0.24 13.10
N LYS A 313 -16.93 -0.13 13.13
CA LYS A 313 -16.16 0.83 12.31
C LYS A 313 -15.60 0.18 11.06
N PHE A 314 -15.72 0.84 9.91
CA PHE A 314 -15.23 0.36 8.61
C PHE A 314 -14.14 1.25 8.05
N GLU A 315 -13.44 0.74 7.03
CA GLU A 315 -12.63 1.63 6.19
C GLU A 315 -13.57 2.41 5.26
N PRO A 316 -13.23 3.68 4.94
CA PRO A 316 -14.00 4.48 3.99
C PRO A 316 -14.15 3.72 2.67
N LEU A 317 -15.38 3.68 2.15
CA LEU A 317 -15.64 3.06 0.84
C LEU A 317 -14.99 3.86 -0.29
N TYR A 318 -14.93 5.19 -0.14
CA TYR A 318 -14.25 6.12 -1.02
C TYR A 318 -13.19 6.85 -0.20
N ARG A 319 -11.92 6.62 -0.51
CA ARG A 319 -10.77 7.32 0.12
C ARG A 319 -10.44 8.64 -0.59
N ASP A 320 -10.91 8.77 -1.83
CA ASP A 320 -10.56 9.82 -2.77
C ASP A 320 -11.47 11.06 -2.67
N MET A 321 -12.08 11.31 -1.50
CA MET A 321 -12.44 12.70 -1.19
C MET A 321 -11.14 13.40 -0.84
N GLU A 322 -10.34 13.68 -1.89
CA GLU A 322 -9.27 14.64 -1.78
C GLU A 322 -9.90 15.92 -1.24
N LYS A 323 -9.28 16.52 -0.22
CA LYS A 323 -9.62 17.85 0.30
C LYS A 323 -9.60 18.96 -0.78
N GLY A 324 -9.38 18.62 -2.05
CA GLY A 324 -9.38 19.53 -3.20
C GLY A 324 -10.72 19.67 -3.91
N ASP A 325 -11.72 18.84 -3.60
CA ASP A 325 -13.06 18.92 -4.22
C ASP A 325 -14.10 19.65 -3.33
N GLU A 326 -13.73 20.08 -2.12
CA GLU A 326 -14.55 21.02 -1.33
C GLU A 326 -14.26 22.44 -1.82
N ASP A 327 -14.67 22.72 -3.05
CA ASP A 327 -14.72 24.09 -3.55
C ASP A 327 -15.57 24.91 -2.58
N TRP A 328 -15.00 26.01 -2.09
CA TRP A 328 -15.78 27.01 -1.38
C TRP A 328 -16.93 27.43 -2.29
N ASN A 329 -18.14 27.22 -1.83
CA ASN A 329 -19.35 27.63 -2.51
C ASN A 329 -20.12 28.54 -1.56
N GLU A 330 -20.83 29.53 -2.09
CA GLU A 330 -21.68 30.43 -1.30
C GLU A 330 -22.69 29.69 -0.40
N PHE A 331 -23.00 28.43 -0.71
CA PHE A 331 -23.91 27.58 0.04
C PHE A 331 -23.33 27.09 1.39
N ASN A 332 -22.01 26.94 1.50
CA ASN A 332 -21.35 26.44 2.72
C ASN A 332 -20.78 27.56 3.60
N ASP A 333 -21.11 28.83 3.32
CA ASP A 333 -20.66 29.99 4.09
C ASP A 333 -21.21 29.96 5.52
N ILE A 334 -20.30 30.04 6.50
CA ILE A 334 -20.65 30.01 7.92
C ILE A 334 -21.59 31.15 8.32
N ASN A 335 -21.52 32.30 7.64
CA ASN A 335 -22.36 33.46 7.94
C ASN A 335 -23.83 33.25 7.51
N LYS A 336 -24.08 32.32 6.59
CA LYS A 336 -25.43 32.00 6.08
C LYS A 336 -26.05 30.80 6.79
N LEU A 337 -25.30 30.10 7.65
CA LEU A 337 -25.73 28.88 8.34
C LEU A 337 -26.19 29.17 9.78
N ILE A 338 -27.46 28.92 10.07
CA ILE A 338 -28.00 29.05 11.44
C ILE A 338 -27.78 27.74 12.21
N ILE A 339 -26.76 27.69 13.05
CA ILE A 339 -26.46 26.52 13.89
C ILE A 339 -27.23 26.60 15.21
N ARG A 340 -28.45 26.02 15.25
CA ARG A 340 -29.25 25.93 16.49
C ARG A 340 -28.94 24.68 17.32
N GLN A 341 -28.76 23.55 16.64
CA GLN A 341 -28.37 22.28 17.24
C GLN A 341 -27.29 21.65 16.37
N PRO A 342 -26.22 21.10 16.96
CA PRO A 342 -25.18 20.44 16.18
C PRO A 342 -25.77 19.19 15.50
N LEU A 343 -25.56 19.09 14.18
CA LEU A 343 -26.01 17.95 13.41
C LEU A 343 -25.22 16.69 13.82
N ARG A 344 -25.88 15.82 14.58
CA ARG A 344 -25.29 14.54 15.04
C ARG A 344 -25.22 13.51 13.91
N THR A 345 -24.33 12.54 14.07
CA THR A 345 -24.12 11.44 13.12
C THR A 345 -25.36 10.56 12.93
N GLU A 346 -26.18 10.43 13.96
CA GLU A 346 -27.41 9.64 13.97
C GLU A 346 -28.43 10.21 13.00
N TYR A 347 -28.56 11.54 12.92
CA TYR A 347 -29.42 12.20 11.93
C TYR A 347 -28.95 11.94 10.51
N ARG A 348 -27.63 11.91 10.28
CA ARG A 348 -27.04 11.60 8.97
C ARG A 348 -27.22 10.15 8.55
N ILE A 349 -27.46 9.24 9.50
CA ILE A 349 -27.73 7.81 9.22
C ILE A 349 -29.23 7.55 9.11
N ALA A 350 -30.03 8.16 9.99
CA ALA A 350 -31.50 8.05 9.99
C ALA A 350 -32.11 8.69 8.73
N PHE A 351 -31.59 9.85 8.32
CA PHE A 351 -32.06 10.59 7.13
C PHE A 351 -30.89 10.84 6.18
N PRO A 352 -30.37 9.79 5.51
CA PRO A 352 -29.14 9.87 4.76
C PRO A 352 -29.24 10.82 3.57
N HIS A 353 -30.42 10.99 3.00
CA HIS A 353 -30.63 11.84 1.83
C HIS A 353 -30.80 13.34 2.15
N LEU A 354 -31.15 13.70 3.39
CA LEU A 354 -31.42 15.08 3.77
C LEU A 354 -30.15 15.79 4.26
N TYR A 355 -29.35 15.10 5.07
CA TYR A 355 -28.22 15.69 5.78
C TYR A 355 -26.85 15.36 5.16
N ASN A 356 -26.81 14.71 4.00
CA ASN A 356 -25.57 14.42 3.27
C ASN A 356 -25.69 14.85 1.82
N ASN A 357 -24.61 15.42 1.27
CA ASN A 357 -24.59 15.96 -0.10
C ASN A 357 -24.56 14.87 -1.20
N ARG A 358 -24.29 13.59 -0.86
CA ARG A 358 -24.20 12.46 -1.81
C ARG A 358 -24.61 11.10 -1.19
N PRO A 359 -25.88 10.92 -0.78
CA PRO A 359 -26.38 9.63 -0.28
C PRO A 359 -26.31 8.53 -1.36
N ARG A 360 -25.82 7.33 -1.04
CA ARG A 360 -25.72 6.20 -1.98
C ARG A 360 -26.44 4.97 -1.44
N LYS A 361 -27.13 4.26 -2.34
CA LYS A 361 -28.03 3.14 -2.03
C LYS A 361 -27.25 1.91 -1.53
N ALA A 362 -27.70 1.34 -0.41
CA ALA A 362 -27.33 -0.01 0.03
C ALA A 362 -28.53 -0.96 -0.23
N GLU A 363 -28.26 -2.23 -0.51
CA GLU A 363 -29.29 -3.28 -0.67
C GLU A 363 -29.48 -4.05 0.65
N ASP A 364 -30.74 -4.42 0.96
CA ASP A 364 -31.15 -4.96 2.25
C ASP A 364 -31.15 -6.51 2.27
N ILE A 365 -30.51 -7.12 3.29
CA ILE A 365 -30.57 -8.57 3.54
C ILE A 365 -30.47 -8.84 5.06
N PRO A 366 -31.45 -9.52 5.70
CA PRO A 366 -31.42 -9.83 7.13
C PRO A 366 -31.21 -11.33 7.42
N LEU A 367 -30.24 -11.73 8.27
CA LEU A 367 -30.22 -13.05 8.94
C LEU A 367 -29.34 -13.10 10.21
N VAL A 368 -29.60 -14.07 11.12
CA VAL A 368 -29.58 -13.99 12.61
C VAL A 368 -28.35 -14.61 13.35
N SER A 369 -28.02 -14.04 14.52
CA SER A 369 -27.34 -14.66 15.70
C SER A 369 -27.36 -13.65 16.88
N GLU A 370 -28.09 -13.93 17.95
CA GLU A 370 -28.79 -12.89 18.74
C GLU A 370 -27.92 -12.08 19.73
N TRP A 371 -27.01 -12.69 20.50
CA TRP A 371 -26.39 -11.99 21.66
C TRP A 371 -25.47 -10.80 21.36
N TYR A 372 -24.78 -10.78 20.21
CA TYR A 372 -23.89 -9.66 19.83
C TYR A 372 -24.53 -8.70 18.84
N LYS A 373 -25.79 -8.96 18.48
CA LYS A 373 -26.66 -8.07 17.69
C LYS A 373 -27.50 -7.16 18.58
N GLU A 374 -27.55 -7.43 19.88
CA GLU A 374 -28.06 -6.53 20.89
C GLU A 374 -26.99 -5.50 21.31
N HIS A 375 -27.42 -4.39 21.91
CA HIS A 375 -26.48 -3.45 22.52
C HIS A 375 -25.74 -4.12 23.67
N CYS A 376 -24.44 -3.85 23.77
CA CYS A 376 -23.62 -4.36 24.86
C CYS A 376 -24.01 -3.66 26.18
N PRO A 377 -24.24 -4.40 27.29
CA PRO A 377 -24.52 -3.77 28.58
C PRO A 377 -23.42 -2.78 29.00
N PRO A 378 -23.75 -1.57 29.47
CA PRO A 378 -22.76 -0.53 29.77
C PRO A 378 -21.80 -0.93 30.91
N ALA A 379 -22.27 -1.78 31.82
CA ALA A 379 -21.49 -2.34 32.93
C ALA A 379 -20.33 -3.25 32.48
N TYR A 380 -20.33 -3.74 31.22
CA TYR A 380 -19.26 -4.59 30.72
C TYR A 380 -17.99 -3.79 30.40
N PRO A 381 -16.80 -4.34 30.66
CA PRO A 381 -15.54 -3.63 30.43
C PRO A 381 -15.24 -3.45 28.94
N VAL A 382 -14.41 -2.45 28.61
CA VAL A 382 -14.03 -2.05 27.24
C VAL A 382 -13.64 -3.25 26.36
N LYS A 383 -12.88 -4.20 26.92
CA LYS A 383 -12.44 -5.42 26.21
C LYS A 383 -13.60 -6.22 25.60
N VAL A 384 -14.71 -6.35 26.33
CA VAL A 384 -15.90 -7.08 25.87
C VAL A 384 -16.65 -6.25 24.85
N ARG A 385 -16.80 -4.95 25.11
CA ARG A 385 -17.49 -4.03 24.20
C ARG A 385 -16.83 -3.97 22.82
N VAL A 386 -15.49 -3.98 22.76
CA VAL A 386 -14.72 -4.09 21.50
C VAL A 386 -14.96 -5.44 20.81
N SER A 387 -15.11 -6.54 21.56
CA SER A 387 -15.42 -7.85 20.98
C SER A 387 -16.83 -7.89 20.37
N TYR A 388 -17.83 -7.25 21.01
CA TYR A 388 -19.16 -7.05 20.42
C TYR A 388 -19.06 -6.31 19.07
N GLN A 389 -18.37 -5.17 19.03
CA GLN A 389 -18.17 -4.40 17.79
C GLN A 389 -17.47 -5.21 16.69
N LYS A 390 -16.47 -6.03 17.03
CA LYS A 390 -15.74 -6.86 16.05
C LYS A 390 -16.59 -8.00 15.50
N LEU A 391 -17.37 -8.65 16.35
CA LEU A 391 -18.31 -9.70 15.93
C LEU A 391 -19.39 -9.11 15.02
N LEU A 392 -19.95 -7.96 15.41
CA LEU A 392 -20.90 -7.22 14.59
C LEU A 392 -20.30 -6.78 13.26
N LYS A 393 -19.04 -6.30 13.25
CA LYS A 393 -18.30 -5.97 12.01
C LYS A 393 -18.14 -7.19 11.10
N CYS A 394 -17.79 -8.36 11.66
CA CYS A 394 -17.67 -9.59 10.88
C CYS A 394 -19.02 -10.02 10.30
N PHE A 395 -20.09 -9.90 11.09
CA PHE A 395 -21.45 -10.18 10.65
C PHE A 395 -21.87 -9.26 9.49
N VAL A 396 -21.75 -7.94 9.65
CA VAL A 396 -22.07 -6.97 8.59
C VAL A 396 -21.26 -7.21 7.31
N LEU A 397 -19.96 -7.52 7.42
CA LEU A 397 -19.14 -7.82 6.23
C LEU A 397 -19.51 -9.13 5.54
N ASN A 398 -20.01 -10.11 6.28
CA ASN A 398 -20.43 -11.38 5.71
C ASN A 398 -21.73 -11.24 4.92
N GLU A 399 -22.69 -10.49 5.45
CA GLU A 399 -23.94 -10.16 4.75
C GLU A 399 -23.69 -9.25 3.54
N LEU A 400 -22.88 -8.20 3.69
CA LEU A 400 -22.57 -7.28 2.59
C LEU A 400 -21.92 -7.97 1.39
N HIS A 401 -21.09 -8.97 1.63
CA HIS A 401 -20.42 -9.73 0.58
C HIS A 401 -21.10 -11.08 0.27
N HIS A 402 -22.29 -11.32 0.83
CA HIS A 402 -23.07 -12.50 0.52
C HIS A 402 -23.48 -12.44 -0.96
N ARG A 403 -23.16 -13.50 -1.71
CA ARG A 403 -23.61 -13.66 -3.09
C ARG A 403 -24.47 -14.91 -3.16
N PRO A 404 -25.61 -14.89 -3.86
CA PRO A 404 -26.41 -16.08 -4.04
C PRO A 404 -25.55 -17.19 -4.66
N PRO A 405 -25.61 -18.43 -4.13
CA PRO A 405 -24.77 -19.51 -4.62
C PRO A 405 -25.11 -19.79 -6.09
N LYS A 406 -24.10 -19.72 -6.97
CA LYS A 406 -24.28 -20.06 -8.39
C LYS A 406 -24.71 -21.51 -8.51
N ALA A 407 -25.70 -21.80 -9.36
CA ALA A 407 -26.06 -23.16 -9.70
C ALA A 407 -24.83 -23.88 -10.29
N GLN A 408 -24.44 -25.00 -9.66
CA GLN A 408 -23.32 -25.84 -10.10
C GLN A 408 -23.81 -27.28 -10.21
N LYS A 409 -23.22 -28.07 -11.13
CA LYS A 409 -23.49 -29.50 -11.21
C LYS A 409 -23.03 -30.18 -9.92
N LYS A 410 -23.96 -30.83 -9.20
CA LYS A 410 -23.67 -31.55 -7.95
C LYS A 410 -22.66 -32.66 -8.22
N LYS A 411 -21.47 -32.58 -7.61
CA LYS A 411 -20.43 -33.62 -7.63
C LYS A 411 -20.37 -34.27 -6.24
N HIS A 412 -20.70 -35.56 -6.15
CA HIS A 412 -20.74 -36.31 -4.89
C HIS A 412 -19.46 -37.14 -4.74
N LEU A 413 -18.40 -36.56 -4.19
CA LEU A 413 -17.08 -37.20 -4.08
C LEU A 413 -17.15 -38.57 -3.40
N PHE A 414 -17.79 -38.68 -2.24
CA PHE A 414 -17.85 -39.95 -1.48
C PHE A 414 -18.68 -41.02 -2.19
N ARG A 415 -19.74 -40.65 -2.93
CA ARG A 415 -20.50 -41.61 -3.76
C ARG A 415 -19.64 -42.12 -4.92
N SER A 416 -18.84 -41.25 -5.53
CA SER A 416 -17.89 -41.65 -6.58
C SER A 416 -16.77 -42.55 -6.05
N LEU A 417 -16.24 -42.28 -4.85
CA LEU A 417 -15.23 -43.12 -4.22
C LEU A 417 -15.79 -44.48 -3.80
N GLN A 418 -16.96 -44.51 -3.16
CA GLN A 418 -17.63 -45.74 -2.74
C GLN A 418 -17.96 -46.66 -3.92
N ALA A 419 -18.28 -46.10 -5.10
CA ALA A 419 -18.51 -46.88 -6.32
C ALA A 419 -17.26 -47.61 -6.83
N THR A 420 -16.05 -47.19 -6.43
CA THR A 420 -14.81 -47.86 -6.83
C THR A 420 -14.54 -49.09 -5.97
N LYS A 421 -13.83 -50.10 -6.50
CA LYS A 421 -13.43 -51.30 -5.74
C LYS A 421 -12.44 -51.03 -4.60
N PHE A 422 -11.83 -49.84 -4.55
CA PHE A 422 -10.75 -49.50 -3.61
C PHE A 422 -11.24 -48.95 -2.27
N PHE A 423 -12.55 -48.74 -2.12
CA PHE A 423 -13.15 -48.26 -0.88
C PHE A 423 -14.24 -49.20 -0.37
N GLN A 424 -14.28 -49.39 0.94
CA GLN A 424 -15.30 -50.14 1.66
C GLN A 424 -15.90 -49.29 2.77
N THR A 425 -17.08 -49.67 3.25
CA THR A 425 -17.79 -48.98 4.35
C THR A 425 -17.83 -49.85 5.59
N THR A 426 -17.79 -49.23 6.76
CA THR A 426 -17.99 -49.88 8.06
C THR A 426 -18.41 -48.83 9.09
N GLU A 427 -18.77 -49.23 10.30
CA GLU A 427 -19.11 -48.34 11.41
C GLU A 427 -18.00 -48.43 12.47
N LEU A 428 -17.47 -47.29 12.90
CA LEU A 428 -16.42 -47.23 13.93
C LEU A 428 -16.74 -46.19 14.99
N ASP A 429 -16.33 -46.51 16.21
CA ASP A 429 -16.46 -45.72 17.42
C ASP A 429 -15.57 -44.47 17.38
N TRP A 430 -15.85 -43.54 18.29
CA TRP A 430 -15.08 -42.32 18.41
C TRP A 430 -14.76 -41.93 19.83
N ALA A 431 -13.48 -41.67 20.06
CA ALA A 431 -13.00 -40.98 21.23
C ALA A 431 -12.69 -39.51 20.89
N GLU A 432 -13.35 -38.56 21.56
CA GLU A 432 -12.96 -37.14 21.58
C GLU A 432 -13.12 -36.58 22.99
N ALA A 433 -12.00 -36.31 23.64
CA ALA A 433 -11.94 -35.52 24.87
C ALA A 433 -11.21 -34.20 24.60
N GLY A 434 -11.80 -33.07 25.04
CA GLY A 434 -11.05 -31.86 25.40
C GLY A 434 -10.87 -30.72 24.41
N LEU A 435 -11.88 -30.29 23.64
CA LEU A 435 -11.64 -29.36 22.52
C LEU A 435 -12.00 -27.87 22.66
N GLN A 436 -12.59 -27.41 23.74
CA GLN A 436 -12.94 -25.98 23.84
C GLN A 436 -11.73 -25.06 24.06
N TYR A 437 -10.78 -25.49 24.90
CA TYR A 437 -9.52 -24.76 25.10
C TYR A 437 -8.71 -24.73 23.80
N THR A 438 -8.69 -25.87 23.10
CA THR A 438 -8.00 -26.08 21.82
C THR A 438 -8.49 -25.10 20.74
N PHE A 439 -9.81 -24.94 20.57
CA PHE A 439 -10.35 -24.00 19.57
C PHE A 439 -10.16 -22.52 19.92
N SER A 440 -10.13 -22.18 21.21
CA SER A 440 -9.89 -20.80 21.66
C SER A 440 -8.43 -20.39 21.60
N HIS A 441 -7.50 -21.36 21.64
CA HIS A 441 -6.05 -21.16 21.68
C HIS A 441 -5.33 -21.86 20.52
N VAL A 442 -6.00 -22.13 19.40
CA VAL A 442 -5.39 -22.76 18.19
C VAL A 442 -4.08 -22.07 17.81
N GLY A 443 -4.04 -20.74 17.85
CA GLY A 443 -2.83 -19.99 17.54
C GLY A 443 -1.66 -20.33 18.48
N GLN A 444 -1.91 -20.43 19.78
CA GLN A 444 -0.88 -20.72 20.79
C GLN A 444 -0.46 -22.20 20.77
N LEU A 445 -1.40 -23.11 20.53
CA LEU A 445 -1.16 -24.56 20.57
C LEU A 445 -0.53 -25.11 19.29
N THR A 446 -0.82 -24.52 18.12
CA THR A 446 -0.42 -25.08 16.82
C THR A 446 0.62 -24.24 16.06
N GLY A 447 0.68 -22.91 16.28
CA GLY A 447 1.54 -22.03 15.50
C GLY A 447 1.17 -21.87 14.00
N MET A 448 0.02 -22.38 13.55
CA MET A 448 -0.39 -22.38 12.13
C MET A 448 -0.40 -20.98 11.46
N TYR A 449 -0.55 -19.91 12.24
CA TYR A 449 -0.54 -18.53 11.73
C TYR A 449 0.81 -18.12 11.12
N ARG A 450 1.92 -18.82 11.46
CA ARG A 450 3.25 -18.60 10.88
C ARG A 450 3.28 -18.96 9.40
N TYR A 451 2.61 -20.04 9.03
CA TYR A 451 2.50 -20.49 7.64
C TYR A 451 1.37 -19.78 6.88
N LYS A 452 0.31 -19.37 7.58
CA LYS A 452 -0.83 -18.68 6.98
C LYS A 452 -1.43 -17.63 7.90
N TYR A 453 -0.93 -16.39 7.78
CA TYR A 453 -1.33 -15.29 8.65
C TYR A 453 -2.82 -14.92 8.57
N ARG A 454 -3.50 -15.22 7.44
CA ARG A 454 -4.95 -15.01 7.30
C ARG A 454 -5.78 -15.75 8.38
N LEU A 455 -5.25 -16.84 8.95
CA LEU A 455 -5.84 -17.57 10.08
C LEU A 455 -6.07 -16.69 11.33
N MET A 456 -5.32 -15.59 11.45
CA MET A 456 -5.50 -14.63 12.53
C MET A 456 -6.91 -14.03 12.57
N ARG A 457 -7.66 -14.02 11.45
CA ARG A 457 -9.08 -13.65 11.44
C ARG A 457 -9.89 -14.60 12.34
N GLN A 458 -9.74 -15.91 12.17
CA GLN A 458 -10.41 -16.94 12.96
C GLN A 458 -9.94 -16.93 14.42
N ILE A 459 -8.63 -16.82 14.66
CA ILE A 459 -8.09 -16.78 16.03
C ILE A 459 -8.64 -15.57 16.80
N ARG A 460 -8.73 -14.39 16.17
CA ARG A 460 -9.35 -13.20 16.78
C ARG A 460 -10.84 -13.41 17.05
N MET A 461 -11.58 -13.98 16.09
CA MET A 461 -13.00 -14.29 16.24
C MET A 461 -13.26 -15.26 17.42
N CYS A 462 -12.47 -16.33 17.57
CA CYS A 462 -12.57 -17.24 18.72
C CYS A 462 -12.29 -16.52 20.05
N LYS A 463 -11.34 -15.58 20.07
CA LYS A 463 -11.08 -14.75 21.27
C LYS A 463 -12.25 -13.82 21.59
N ASP A 464 -12.86 -13.21 20.57
CA ASP A 464 -14.01 -12.32 20.75
C ASP A 464 -15.25 -13.09 21.24
N LEU A 465 -15.51 -14.28 20.67
CA LEU A 465 -16.53 -15.22 21.16
C LEU A 465 -16.26 -15.67 22.60
N LYS A 466 -15.00 -15.94 22.96
CA LYS A 466 -14.62 -16.26 24.34
C LYS A 466 -14.99 -15.12 25.30
N HIS A 467 -14.76 -13.86 24.93
CA HIS A 467 -15.11 -12.72 25.79
C HIS A 467 -16.63 -12.62 25.97
N LEU A 468 -17.40 -12.73 24.89
CA LEU A 468 -18.86 -12.74 24.92
C LEU A 468 -19.40 -13.83 25.86
N ILE A 469 -18.97 -15.08 25.65
CA ILE A 469 -19.44 -16.24 26.41
C ILE A 469 -19.04 -16.13 27.88
N TYR A 470 -17.79 -15.77 28.19
CA TYR A 470 -17.30 -15.76 29.57
C TYR A 470 -17.96 -14.68 30.43
N TYR A 471 -18.32 -13.53 29.85
CA TYR A 471 -18.97 -12.45 30.59
C TYR A 471 -20.46 -12.70 30.82
N ARG A 472 -21.13 -13.49 29.98
CA ARG A 472 -22.49 -13.99 30.28
C ARG A 472 -22.47 -15.22 31.21
N PHE A 473 -21.49 -16.12 31.07
CA PHE A 473 -21.40 -17.36 31.84
C PHE A 473 -20.98 -17.16 33.31
N ASN A 474 -20.00 -16.27 33.56
CA ASN A 474 -19.47 -16.00 34.91
C ASN A 474 -20.23 -14.88 35.63
N THR A 475 -21.55 -14.89 35.53
CA THR A 475 -22.45 -13.92 36.18
C THR A 475 -23.08 -14.52 37.44
N GLY A 476 -23.37 -13.67 38.42
CA GLY A 476 -23.96 -14.06 39.70
C GLY A 476 -22.99 -14.86 40.58
N PRO A 477 -23.38 -16.04 41.13
CA PRO A 477 -22.55 -16.81 42.07
C PRO A 477 -21.37 -17.54 41.40
N VAL A 478 -21.28 -17.54 40.07
CA VAL A 478 -20.22 -18.24 39.31
C VAL A 478 -18.99 -17.34 39.17
N GLY A 479 -17.93 -17.65 39.91
CA GLY A 479 -16.68 -16.88 39.92
C GLY A 479 -15.82 -16.97 38.64
N LYS A 480 -14.79 -16.11 38.57
CA LYS A 480 -13.74 -16.17 37.53
C LYS A 480 -12.87 -17.41 37.76
N GLY A 481 -12.80 -18.30 36.77
CA GLY A 481 -12.03 -19.55 36.88
C GLY A 481 -12.20 -20.47 35.67
N PRO A 482 -11.38 -21.53 35.56
CA PRO A 482 -11.61 -22.61 34.59
C PRO A 482 -12.97 -23.29 34.86
N GLY A 483 -13.60 -23.87 33.83
CA GLY A 483 -14.91 -24.56 33.97
C GLY A 483 -16.02 -24.11 33.01
N CYS A 484 -15.73 -23.21 32.06
CA CYS A 484 -16.68 -22.85 31.00
C CYS A 484 -16.40 -23.67 29.73
N SER A 485 -17.37 -24.47 29.29
CA SER A 485 -17.27 -25.31 28.08
C SER A 485 -18.51 -25.26 27.16
N LEU A 486 -18.94 -24.08 26.71
CA LEU A 486 -19.94 -23.95 25.64
C LEU A 486 -19.35 -24.01 24.22
N ARG A 487 -19.63 -25.07 23.43
CA ARG A 487 -19.14 -25.26 22.03
C ARG A 487 -20.07 -24.67 20.95
N VAL A 488 -21.22 -24.09 21.33
CA VAL A 488 -22.34 -23.82 20.40
C VAL A 488 -22.14 -22.66 19.46
N VAL A 489 -21.47 -21.60 19.89
CA VAL A 489 -21.43 -20.37 19.10
C VAL A 489 -20.19 -20.35 18.22
N ILE A 490 -20.08 -21.31 17.30
CA ILE A 490 -19.16 -21.20 16.17
C ILE A 490 -20.01 -21.12 14.90
N PRO A 491 -20.16 -19.94 14.28
CA PRO A 491 -20.92 -19.83 13.04
C PRO A 491 -20.36 -20.77 11.97
N LYS A 492 -21.25 -21.20 11.05
CA LYS A 492 -21.04 -22.13 9.90
C LYS A 492 -19.79 -21.86 9.03
N GLU A 493 -19.04 -20.79 9.26
CA GLU A 493 -17.94 -20.30 8.42
C GLU A 493 -16.53 -20.75 8.83
N LEU A 494 -16.33 -21.35 10.01
CA LEU A 494 -15.00 -21.80 10.45
C LEU A 494 -14.37 -22.93 9.58
N PRO A 495 -15.11 -23.82 8.87
CA PRO A 495 -14.48 -24.91 8.12
C PRO A 495 -13.78 -24.53 6.79
N ARG A 496 -13.80 -23.29 6.30
CA ARG A 496 -13.16 -22.91 5.01
C ARG A 496 -11.64 -22.66 5.14
N LEU A 497 -10.92 -23.57 5.78
CA LEU A 497 -9.53 -23.34 6.23
C LEU A 497 -8.43 -23.40 5.17
N LEU A 498 -8.68 -23.73 3.90
CA LEU A 498 -7.64 -23.81 2.86
C LEU A 498 -8.12 -23.35 1.47
N PRO A 499 -7.65 -22.20 0.92
CA PRO A 499 -7.71 -21.91 -0.50
C PRO A 499 -6.54 -22.58 -1.23
N SER A 500 -6.88 -23.26 -2.31
CA SER A 500 -5.98 -23.68 -3.38
C SER A 500 -5.48 -22.44 -4.14
N SER A 501 -4.19 -22.13 -4.05
CA SER A 501 -3.55 -21.11 -4.89
C SER A 501 -2.43 -21.75 -5.71
N GLY A 502 -2.70 -21.99 -6.99
CA GLY A 502 -1.65 -22.17 -8.00
C GLY A 502 -1.08 -20.79 -8.34
N LEU A 503 0.23 -20.61 -8.16
CA LEU A 503 0.95 -19.45 -8.68
C LEU A 503 0.97 -19.53 -10.21
N LYS A 504 0.49 -18.49 -10.90
CA LYS A 504 0.83 -18.21 -12.29
C LYS A 504 1.98 -17.20 -12.29
N VAL A 505 3.11 -17.59 -12.87
CA VAL A 505 4.27 -16.71 -13.13
C VAL A 505 4.20 -16.31 -14.59
N THR A 506 4.14 -15.01 -14.88
CA THR A 506 4.32 -14.45 -16.23
C THR A 506 5.77 -13.97 -16.40
N PRO A 507 6.52 -14.39 -17.43
CA PRO A 507 7.90 -13.95 -17.61
C PRO A 507 8.06 -12.75 -18.56
N ILE A 508 9.10 -11.95 -18.30
CA ILE A 508 9.44 -10.64 -18.88
C ILE A 508 10.28 -10.82 -20.17
N TRP A 509 9.76 -11.51 -21.20
CA TRP A 509 10.53 -11.86 -22.41
C TRP A 509 10.23 -11.01 -23.67
N ASN A 510 9.48 -9.91 -23.57
CA ASN A 510 8.92 -9.26 -24.78
C ASN A 510 9.76 -8.16 -25.46
N PHE A 511 10.89 -7.70 -24.90
CA PHE A 511 11.60 -6.55 -25.49
C PHE A 511 12.68 -6.95 -26.52
N GLU A 512 13.49 -7.97 -26.23
CA GLU A 512 14.55 -8.42 -27.17
C GLU A 512 13.96 -9.21 -28.35
N ALA A 513 12.85 -9.91 -28.13
CA ALA A 513 12.16 -10.68 -29.16
C ALA A 513 11.53 -9.80 -30.26
N ALA A 514 11.02 -8.62 -29.90
CA ALA A 514 10.42 -7.68 -30.87
C ALA A 514 11.45 -7.10 -31.84
N VAL A 515 12.63 -6.72 -31.33
CA VAL A 515 13.75 -6.24 -32.17
C VAL A 515 14.25 -7.35 -33.09
N MET A 516 14.35 -8.58 -32.59
CA MET A 516 14.78 -9.72 -33.39
C MET A 516 13.85 -9.98 -34.59
N HIS A 517 12.54 -9.81 -34.43
CA HIS A 517 11.59 -9.96 -35.53
C HIS A 517 11.80 -8.91 -36.62
N ASP A 518 11.82 -7.61 -36.27
CA ASP A 518 12.02 -6.53 -37.25
C ASP A 518 13.38 -6.61 -37.96
N VAL A 519 14.43 -7.02 -37.23
CA VAL A 519 15.79 -7.20 -37.77
C VAL A 519 15.85 -8.36 -38.76
N LEU A 520 15.16 -9.47 -38.48
CA LEU A 520 15.08 -10.64 -39.37
C LEU A 520 14.22 -10.37 -40.60
N ASP A 521 13.21 -9.50 -40.49
CA ASP A 521 12.31 -9.14 -41.59
C ASP A 521 12.92 -8.09 -42.53
N ALA A 522 13.74 -7.17 -42.02
CA ALA A 522 14.44 -6.16 -42.83
C ALA A 522 15.67 -6.71 -43.60
N MET A 523 16.12 -7.93 -43.29
CA MET A 523 17.29 -8.54 -43.92
C MET A 523 16.92 -9.42 -45.12
N PRO A 524 17.69 -9.37 -46.23
CA PRO A 524 17.58 -10.36 -47.31
C PRO A 524 17.85 -11.78 -46.79
N GLU A 525 17.18 -12.78 -47.37
CA GLU A 525 17.13 -14.16 -46.84
C GLU A 525 18.51 -14.84 -46.66
N GLY A 526 19.56 -14.38 -47.36
CA GLY A 526 20.92 -14.94 -47.26
C GLY A 526 21.81 -14.44 -46.10
N ILE A 527 21.42 -13.44 -45.30
CA ILE A 527 22.32 -12.76 -44.33
C ILE A 527 21.88 -12.91 -42.85
N LYS A 528 20.71 -13.52 -42.61
CA LYS A 528 19.92 -13.37 -41.37
C LYS A 528 20.58 -13.86 -40.06
N GLN A 529 21.32 -14.97 -40.06
CA GLN A 529 21.76 -15.60 -38.80
C GLN A 529 23.11 -15.07 -38.25
N ASN A 530 24.06 -14.68 -39.11
CA ASN A 530 25.41 -14.33 -38.66
C ASN A 530 25.57 -12.87 -38.21
N LYS A 531 24.72 -11.94 -38.68
CA LYS A 531 24.84 -10.50 -38.38
C LYS A 531 23.87 -9.97 -37.32
N ALA A 532 22.84 -10.73 -36.94
CA ALA A 532 21.83 -10.30 -35.97
C ALA A 532 22.44 -9.95 -34.60
N ARG A 533 23.41 -10.75 -34.12
CA ARG A 533 24.12 -10.50 -32.86
C ARG A 533 24.91 -9.17 -32.88
N THR A 534 25.58 -8.87 -34.00
CA THR A 534 26.34 -7.62 -34.17
C THR A 534 25.42 -6.40 -34.19
N ILE A 535 24.25 -6.51 -34.84
CA ILE A 535 23.25 -5.43 -34.84
C ILE A 535 22.72 -5.18 -33.42
N LEU A 536 22.48 -6.22 -32.62
CA LEU A 536 22.09 -6.06 -31.20
C LEU A 536 23.19 -5.41 -30.35
N GLN A 537 24.47 -5.67 -30.66
CA GLN A 537 25.59 -4.97 -30.02
C GLN A 537 25.57 -3.48 -30.39
N HIS A 538 25.37 -3.14 -31.66
CA HIS A 538 25.22 -1.73 -32.07
C HIS A 538 24.00 -1.06 -31.42
N LEU A 539 22.86 -1.76 -31.28
CA LEU A 539 21.70 -1.24 -30.56
C LEU A 539 22.00 -0.99 -29.08
N SER A 540 22.71 -1.91 -28.44
CA SER A 540 23.12 -1.78 -27.03
C SER A 540 24.10 -0.63 -26.83
N GLU A 541 25.01 -0.44 -27.78
CA GLU A 541 25.97 0.66 -27.76
C GLU A 541 25.30 2.00 -28.05
N ALA A 542 24.43 2.08 -29.06
CA ALA A 542 23.61 3.26 -29.34
C ALA A 542 22.79 3.69 -28.12
N TRP A 543 22.23 2.73 -27.36
CA TRP A 543 21.56 3.01 -26.09
C TRP A 543 22.50 3.53 -24.99
N ARG A 544 23.75 3.08 -24.94
CA ARG A 544 24.76 3.61 -24.00
C ARG A 544 25.18 5.02 -24.39
N CYS A 545 25.49 5.26 -25.66
CA CYS A 545 25.79 6.59 -26.20
C CYS A 545 24.65 7.57 -25.92
N TRP A 546 23.39 7.15 -26.13
CA TRP A 546 22.23 7.98 -25.79
C TRP A 546 22.18 8.35 -24.30
N LYS A 547 22.45 7.41 -23.38
CA LYS A 547 22.48 7.71 -21.94
C LYS A 547 23.65 8.61 -21.52
N ALA A 548 24.77 8.54 -22.24
CA ALA A 548 25.95 9.39 -22.03
C ALA A 548 25.85 10.74 -22.75
N ASN A 549 24.81 10.94 -23.56
CA ASN A 549 24.66 12.07 -24.48
C ASN A 549 25.81 12.23 -25.49
N ILE A 550 26.41 11.12 -25.89
CA ILE A 550 27.44 11.09 -26.91
C ILE A 550 26.76 10.89 -28.27
N PRO A 551 27.09 11.68 -29.30
CA PRO A 551 26.56 11.47 -30.65
C PRO A 551 26.99 10.09 -31.16
N TRP A 552 26.02 9.23 -31.45
CA TRP A 552 26.28 7.90 -31.99
C TRP A 552 26.28 7.95 -33.52
N LYS A 553 27.45 7.74 -34.13
CA LYS A 553 27.60 7.58 -35.58
C LYS A 553 28.61 6.50 -35.87
N VAL A 554 28.22 5.48 -36.64
CA VAL A 554 29.09 4.36 -37.03
C VAL A 554 29.45 4.52 -38.51
N PRO A 555 30.73 4.74 -38.87
CA PRO A 555 31.16 4.77 -40.26
C PRO A 555 30.84 3.45 -40.98
N GLY A 556 30.24 3.52 -42.18
CA GLY A 556 29.96 2.34 -43.01
C GLY A 556 28.75 1.49 -42.61
N LEU A 557 27.93 1.90 -41.63
CA LEU A 557 26.70 1.21 -41.28
C LEU A 557 25.58 1.50 -42.32
N PRO A 558 24.84 0.49 -42.82
CA PRO A 558 23.73 0.73 -43.73
C PRO A 558 22.63 1.61 -43.11
N VAL A 559 22.20 2.63 -43.85
CA VAL A 559 21.20 3.62 -43.41
C VAL A 559 19.88 2.99 -42.90
N PRO A 560 19.33 1.92 -43.52
CA PRO A 560 18.12 1.27 -43.00
C PRO A 560 18.30 0.68 -41.59
N ILE A 561 19.47 0.11 -41.31
CA ILE A 561 19.81 -0.46 -40.00
C ILE A 561 20.03 0.66 -38.98
N GLU A 562 20.71 1.74 -39.38
CA GLU A 562 20.89 2.94 -38.55
C GLU A 562 19.54 3.53 -38.11
N ASN A 563 18.62 3.77 -39.06
CA ASN A 563 17.29 4.31 -38.78
C ASN A 563 16.44 3.40 -37.90
N MET A 564 16.51 2.08 -38.12
CA MET A 564 15.84 1.10 -37.28
C MET A 564 16.37 1.16 -35.84
N ILE A 565 17.71 1.17 -35.65
CA ILE A 565 18.32 1.31 -34.32
C ILE A 565 17.87 2.61 -33.65
N LEU A 566 17.92 3.75 -34.36
CA LEU A 566 17.52 5.05 -33.81
C LEU A 566 16.03 5.07 -33.40
N ARG A 567 15.14 4.48 -34.20
CA ARG A 567 13.71 4.33 -33.85
C ARG A 567 13.53 3.56 -32.55
N TYR A 568 14.25 2.45 -32.39
CA TYR A 568 14.19 1.63 -31.18
C TYR A 568 14.82 2.30 -29.95
N VAL A 569 15.95 2.98 -30.12
CA VAL A 569 16.59 3.76 -29.06
C VAL A 569 15.65 4.87 -28.58
N LYS A 570 14.95 5.56 -29.50
CA LYS A 570 13.93 6.56 -29.16
C LYS A 570 12.77 5.97 -28.37
N SER A 571 12.16 4.89 -28.85
CA SER A 571 11.07 4.20 -28.11
C SER A 571 11.50 3.78 -26.70
N LYS A 572 12.73 3.25 -26.55
CA LYS A 572 13.29 2.88 -25.25
C LYS A 572 13.56 4.11 -24.36
N ALA A 573 14.01 5.22 -24.94
CA ALA A 573 14.21 6.48 -24.26
C ALA A 573 12.90 7.06 -23.70
N ASP A 574 11.83 7.04 -24.49
CA ASP A 574 10.50 7.51 -24.09
C ASP A 574 9.98 6.69 -22.91
N TRP A 575 10.04 5.36 -23.01
CA TRP A 575 9.70 4.46 -21.90
C TRP A 575 10.53 4.74 -20.65
N TRP A 576 11.85 4.88 -20.80
CA TRP A 576 12.77 5.06 -19.68
C TRP A 576 12.51 6.39 -18.94
N THR A 577 12.18 7.45 -19.68
CA THR A 577 11.86 8.79 -19.19
C THR A 577 10.49 8.83 -18.52
N ASN A 578 9.46 8.23 -19.13
CA ASN A 578 8.13 8.09 -18.54
C ASN A 578 8.17 7.33 -17.20
N VAL A 579 8.95 6.25 -17.14
CA VAL A 579 9.14 5.50 -15.89
C VAL A 579 9.92 6.31 -14.84
N ALA A 580 10.82 7.22 -15.24
CA ALA A 580 11.49 8.13 -14.31
C ALA A 580 10.49 9.13 -13.72
N HIS A 581 9.68 9.80 -14.54
CA HIS A 581 8.64 10.73 -14.07
C HIS A 581 7.59 10.04 -13.18
N TYR A 582 7.10 8.88 -13.60
CA TYR A 582 6.13 8.10 -12.81
C TYR A 582 6.68 7.73 -11.43
N ASN A 583 7.91 7.22 -11.36
CA ASN A 583 8.53 6.90 -10.07
C ASN A 583 8.86 8.15 -9.26
N ARG A 584 9.27 9.26 -9.90
CA ARG A 584 9.52 10.53 -9.19
C ARG A 584 8.25 11.03 -8.52
N GLU A 585 7.11 11.01 -9.21
CA GLU A 585 5.85 11.46 -8.64
C GLU A 585 5.38 10.54 -7.50
N ARG A 586 5.58 9.23 -7.62
CA ARG A 586 5.32 8.28 -6.52
C ARG A 586 6.20 8.54 -5.30
N ILE A 587 7.49 8.84 -5.50
CA ILE A 587 8.42 9.19 -4.41
C ILE A 587 7.99 10.51 -3.77
N ARG A 588 7.64 11.52 -4.57
CA ARG A 588 7.19 12.84 -4.10
C ARG A 588 5.92 12.74 -3.25
N ARG A 589 4.96 11.89 -3.63
CA ARG A 589 3.72 11.63 -2.87
C ARG A 589 3.93 10.73 -1.63
N GLY A 590 5.13 10.19 -1.42
CA GLY A 590 5.40 9.26 -0.31
C GLY A 590 4.74 7.88 -0.49
N ALA A 591 4.46 7.46 -1.72
CA ALA A 591 3.94 6.12 -1.98
C ALA A 591 4.98 5.04 -1.60
N THR A 592 4.54 3.81 -1.37
CA THR A 592 5.45 2.69 -1.08
C THR A 592 6.36 2.42 -2.30
N VAL A 593 7.64 2.71 -2.15
CA VAL A 593 8.67 2.56 -3.19
C VAL A 593 9.90 1.91 -2.59
N ASP A 594 10.48 0.94 -3.29
CA ASP A 594 11.69 0.27 -2.83
C ASP A 594 12.91 1.22 -2.86
N LYS A 595 13.81 1.06 -1.89
CA LYS A 595 15.06 1.85 -1.82
C LYS A 595 15.89 1.78 -3.12
N THR A 596 15.88 0.63 -3.80
CA THR A 596 16.58 0.43 -5.06
C THR A 596 15.97 1.26 -6.19
N VAL A 597 14.65 1.46 -6.19
CA VAL A 597 13.94 2.30 -7.15
C VAL A 597 14.29 3.76 -6.91
N CYS A 598 14.36 4.24 -5.67
CA CYS A 598 14.78 5.61 -5.37
C CYS A 598 16.21 5.90 -5.90
N ARG A 599 17.18 5.02 -5.61
CA ARG A 599 18.56 5.15 -6.12
C ARG A 599 18.64 5.11 -7.64
N LYS A 600 17.89 4.20 -8.28
CA LYS A 600 17.81 4.15 -9.74
C LYS A 600 17.23 5.44 -10.29
N ASN A 601 16.13 5.93 -9.71
CA ASN A 601 15.45 7.14 -10.13
C ASN A 601 16.35 8.37 -10.03
N LEU A 602 17.10 8.51 -8.93
CA LEU A 602 18.13 9.55 -8.78
C LEU A 602 19.12 9.51 -9.94
N GLY A 603 19.71 8.35 -10.22
CA GLY A 603 20.64 8.20 -11.36
C GLY A 603 19.99 8.43 -12.73
N ARG A 604 18.67 8.27 -12.87
CA ARG A 604 17.94 8.63 -14.11
C ARG A 604 17.79 10.15 -14.24
N LEU A 605 17.33 10.80 -13.17
CA LEU A 605 17.09 12.24 -13.15
C LEU A 605 18.39 13.02 -13.30
N THR A 606 19.49 12.57 -12.69
CA THR A 606 20.83 13.17 -12.90
C THR A 606 21.22 13.18 -14.38
N ARG A 607 21.00 12.06 -15.10
CA ARG A 607 21.30 12.01 -16.54
C ARG A 607 20.37 12.89 -17.36
N LEU A 608 19.07 12.89 -17.08
CA LEU A 608 18.12 13.77 -17.78
C LEU A 608 18.46 15.25 -17.60
N TRP A 609 18.81 15.64 -16.37
CA TRP A 609 19.23 16.99 -16.07
C TRP A 609 20.51 17.36 -16.82
N LEU A 610 21.54 16.51 -16.81
CA LEU A 610 22.80 16.77 -17.53
C LEU A 610 22.63 16.83 -19.05
N LYS A 611 21.69 16.05 -19.62
CA LYS A 611 21.37 16.14 -21.06
C LYS A 611 20.76 17.49 -21.41
N ALA A 612 19.79 17.95 -20.62
CA ALA A 612 19.18 19.26 -20.79
C ALA A 612 20.19 20.38 -20.55
N GLU A 613 21.10 20.21 -19.59
CA GLU A 613 22.15 21.17 -19.28
C GLU A 613 23.17 21.28 -20.42
N GLN A 614 23.65 20.16 -20.98
CA GLN A 614 24.51 20.16 -22.16
C GLN A 614 23.87 20.84 -23.36
N GLU A 615 22.58 20.59 -23.60
CA GLU A 615 21.82 21.25 -24.65
C GLU A 615 21.70 22.77 -24.40
N ARG A 616 21.45 23.18 -23.15
CA ARG A 616 21.40 24.60 -22.75
C ARG A 616 22.73 25.32 -23.01
N GLN A 617 23.85 24.70 -22.65
CA GLN A 617 25.19 25.25 -22.88
C GLN A 617 25.52 25.33 -24.38
N HIS A 618 25.17 24.30 -25.14
CA HIS A 618 25.36 24.29 -26.59
C HIS A 618 24.52 25.39 -27.27
N ASN A 619 23.26 25.54 -26.88
CA ASN A 619 22.37 26.56 -27.41
C ASN A 619 22.89 27.97 -27.10
N TYR A 620 23.42 28.22 -25.90
CA TYR A 620 24.04 29.51 -25.59
C TYR A 620 25.22 29.85 -26.51
N LEU A 621 26.10 28.89 -26.78
CA LEU A 621 27.23 29.10 -27.69
C LEU A 621 26.79 29.25 -29.15
N LYS A 622 25.66 28.66 -29.51
CA LYS A 622 25.10 28.71 -30.87
C LYS A 622 24.32 30.00 -31.13
N ASP A 623 23.45 30.38 -30.21
CA ASP A 623 22.53 31.51 -30.33
C ASP A 623 23.21 32.83 -29.93
N GLY A 624 24.26 32.76 -29.11
CA GLY A 624 24.98 33.91 -28.57
C GLY A 624 24.46 34.36 -27.21
N PRO A 625 25.03 35.44 -26.64
CA PRO A 625 24.57 35.99 -25.37
C PRO A 625 23.11 36.44 -25.41
N TYR A 626 22.31 35.99 -24.45
CA TYR A 626 20.89 36.36 -24.36
C TYR A 626 20.66 37.80 -23.88
N VAL A 627 21.65 38.39 -23.20
CA VAL A 627 21.59 39.79 -22.78
C VAL A 627 22.06 40.64 -23.95
N THR A 628 21.20 41.56 -24.39
CA THR A 628 21.57 42.44 -25.49
C THR A 628 22.68 43.42 -25.05
N PRO A 629 23.55 43.89 -25.95
CA PRO A 629 24.60 44.85 -25.59
C PRO A 629 24.05 46.13 -24.95
N GLU A 630 22.87 46.59 -25.37
CA GLU A 630 22.20 47.78 -24.83
C GLU A 630 21.76 47.57 -23.37
N GLU A 631 21.10 46.44 -23.08
CA GLU A 631 20.73 46.06 -21.71
C GLU A 631 21.97 45.87 -20.83
N ALA A 632 23.03 45.23 -21.36
CA ALA A 632 24.27 45.03 -20.62
C ALA A 632 24.93 46.37 -20.24
N VAL A 633 24.95 47.34 -21.15
CA VAL A 633 25.46 48.70 -20.89
C VAL A 633 24.60 49.41 -19.85
N ALA A 634 23.27 49.30 -19.94
CA ALA A 634 22.35 49.89 -18.96
C ALA A 634 22.56 49.31 -17.55
N ILE A 635 22.72 48.00 -17.44
CA ILE A 635 22.96 47.31 -16.16
C ILE A 635 24.34 47.72 -15.59
N TYR A 636 25.36 47.75 -16.44
CA TYR A 636 26.71 48.14 -16.04
C TYR A 636 26.75 49.60 -15.56
N THR A 637 26.18 50.53 -16.32
CA THR A 637 26.14 51.97 -15.98
C THR A 637 25.32 52.23 -14.70
N THR A 638 24.18 51.56 -14.53
CA THR A 638 23.41 51.62 -13.28
C THR A 638 24.25 51.19 -12.08
N THR A 639 25.03 50.12 -12.22
CA THR A 639 25.92 49.62 -11.16
C THR A 639 27.05 50.60 -10.87
N VAL A 640 27.66 51.20 -11.90
CA VAL A 640 28.69 52.23 -11.74
C VAL A 640 28.15 53.43 -10.97
N HIS A 641 27.01 53.98 -11.39
CA HIS A 641 26.40 55.12 -10.71
C HIS A 641 26.01 54.81 -9.27
N TRP A 642 25.54 53.59 -8.99
CA TRP A 642 25.31 53.15 -7.61
C TRP A 642 26.59 53.18 -6.79
N LEU A 643 27.66 52.53 -7.25
CA LEU A 643 28.93 52.45 -6.52
C LEU A 643 29.58 53.83 -6.33
N GLU A 644 29.50 54.71 -7.32
CA GLU A 644 29.93 56.11 -7.23
C GLU A 644 29.12 56.89 -6.18
N SER A 645 27.79 56.73 -6.18
CA SER A 645 26.91 57.37 -5.19
C SER A 645 27.23 56.94 -3.75
N ARG A 646 27.67 55.68 -3.59
CA ARG A 646 28.11 55.11 -2.30
C ARG A 646 29.55 55.45 -1.94
N LYS A 647 30.30 56.14 -2.82
CA LYS A 647 31.74 56.39 -2.67
C LYS A 647 32.52 55.10 -2.39
N PHE A 648 32.12 54.01 -3.04
CA PHE A 648 32.69 52.70 -2.80
C PHE A 648 34.15 52.65 -3.28
N SER A 649 35.04 52.14 -2.43
CA SER A 649 36.42 51.85 -2.82
C SER A 649 36.53 50.36 -3.19
N PRO A 650 37.08 50.02 -4.37
CA PRO A 650 37.27 48.63 -4.78
C PRO A 650 38.14 47.81 -3.81
N ILE A 651 37.78 46.55 -3.61
CA ILE A 651 38.50 45.59 -2.76
C ILE A 651 39.85 45.26 -3.42
N PRO A 652 40.98 45.56 -2.77
CA PRO A 652 42.30 45.31 -3.33
C PRO A 652 42.63 43.82 -3.34
N PHE A 653 43.72 43.48 -4.02
CA PHE A 653 44.32 42.16 -3.87
C PHE A 653 44.88 41.98 -2.43
N PRO A 654 44.78 40.79 -1.81
CA PRO A 654 45.37 40.51 -0.50
C PRO A 654 46.88 40.84 -0.49
N PRO A 655 47.33 41.88 0.24
CA PRO A 655 48.73 42.29 0.20
C PRO A 655 49.62 41.20 0.79
N LEU A 656 50.91 41.16 0.44
CA LEU A 656 51.83 40.11 0.93
C LEU A 656 51.83 40.02 2.47
N SER A 657 51.82 41.16 3.15
CA SER A 657 51.81 41.31 4.61
C SER A 657 50.46 41.84 5.13
N TYR A 658 49.38 41.07 4.96
CA TYR A 658 48.08 41.44 5.50
C TYR A 658 47.92 41.02 6.96
N LYS A 659 47.47 41.94 7.81
CA LYS A 659 47.38 41.74 9.27
C LYS A 659 46.46 40.59 9.69
N HIS A 660 45.41 40.33 8.93
CA HIS A 660 44.36 39.37 9.29
C HIS A 660 44.42 38.05 8.51
N ASP A 661 45.45 37.83 7.69
CA ASP A 661 45.52 36.67 6.78
C ASP A 661 45.43 35.33 7.49
N THR A 662 46.18 35.18 8.58
CA THR A 662 46.21 33.92 9.34
C THR A 662 44.86 33.64 9.97
N LYS A 663 44.13 34.66 10.43
CA LYS A 663 42.78 34.51 10.99
C LYS A 663 41.78 34.06 9.94
N LEU A 664 41.80 34.70 8.76
CA LEU A 664 40.93 34.33 7.64
C LEU A 664 41.22 32.90 7.16
N LEU A 665 42.50 32.51 7.13
CA LEU A 665 42.88 31.14 6.80
C LEU A 665 42.34 30.14 7.82
N ILE A 666 42.50 30.40 9.12
CA ILE A 666 41.99 29.50 10.18
C ILE A 666 40.47 29.32 10.04
N LEU A 667 39.71 30.41 9.90
CA LEU A 667 38.25 30.33 9.71
C LEU A 667 37.87 29.51 8.47
N ALA A 668 38.61 29.69 7.37
CA ALA A 668 38.41 28.90 6.15
C ALA A 668 38.68 27.40 6.37
N LEU A 669 39.77 27.07 7.06
CA LEU A 669 40.15 25.68 7.35
C LEU A 669 39.19 24.99 8.34
N GLU A 670 38.68 25.72 9.34
CA GLU A 670 37.66 25.21 10.27
C GLU A 670 36.38 24.82 9.53
N ARG A 671 35.87 25.71 8.67
CA ARG A 671 34.67 25.45 7.85
C ARG A 671 34.82 24.22 6.95
N LEU A 672 36.01 24.00 6.38
CA LEU A 672 36.29 22.80 5.58
C LEU A 672 36.35 21.53 6.43
N LYS A 673 36.95 21.60 7.62
CA LYS A 673 37.08 20.47 8.55
C LYS A 673 35.74 20.01 9.12
N GLU A 674 34.82 20.94 9.43
CA GLU A 674 33.50 20.64 9.98
C GLU A 674 32.69 19.68 9.10
N SER A 675 32.84 19.79 7.78
CA SER A 675 32.15 18.96 6.78
C SER A 675 32.40 17.46 6.96
N TYR A 676 33.52 17.07 7.59
CA TYR A 676 33.94 15.68 7.75
C TYR A 676 33.82 15.14 9.18
N SER A 677 33.44 15.99 10.15
CA SER A 677 33.34 15.61 11.57
C SER A 677 32.38 14.44 11.84
N VAL A 678 31.32 14.31 11.02
CA VAL A 678 30.28 13.28 11.16
C VAL A 678 30.61 12.00 10.38
N ALA A 679 31.51 12.08 9.39
CA ALA A 679 31.74 10.99 8.45
C ALA A 679 32.64 9.90 9.05
N VAL A 680 32.09 8.69 9.25
CA VAL A 680 32.86 7.54 9.77
C VAL A 680 33.78 6.93 8.71
N ARG A 681 33.43 7.03 7.42
CA ARG A 681 34.20 6.46 6.31
C ARG A 681 34.55 7.56 5.33
N LEU A 682 35.85 7.78 5.18
CA LEU A 682 36.41 8.81 4.31
C LEU A 682 36.96 8.19 3.02
N ASN A 683 36.61 8.81 1.89
CA ASN A 683 37.18 8.51 0.58
C ASN A 683 38.63 9.02 0.49
N GLN A 684 39.37 8.58 -0.54
CA GLN A 684 40.77 9.01 -0.74
C GLN A 684 40.90 10.54 -0.89
N LEU A 685 40.04 11.17 -1.69
CA LEU A 685 40.02 12.64 -1.86
C LEU A 685 39.75 13.38 -0.55
N GLN A 686 38.91 12.82 0.32
CA GLN A 686 38.58 13.43 1.62
C GLN A 686 39.75 13.30 2.60
N ARG A 687 40.52 12.21 2.54
CA ARG A 687 41.75 12.05 3.34
C ARG A 687 42.85 13.00 2.86
N GLU A 688 42.98 13.16 1.55
CA GLU A 688 43.89 14.14 0.96
C GLU A 688 43.52 15.57 1.38
N GLU A 689 42.22 15.91 1.37
CA GLU A 689 41.73 17.19 1.87
C GLU A 689 42.08 17.42 3.34
N LEU A 690 41.84 16.45 4.22
CA LEU A 690 42.21 16.56 5.64
C LEU A 690 43.73 16.70 5.82
N GLY A 691 44.53 15.95 5.06
CA GLY A 691 45.98 16.07 5.10
C GLY A 691 46.48 17.45 4.66
N LEU A 692 45.88 18.03 3.61
CA LEU A 692 46.19 19.40 3.16
C LEU A 692 45.75 20.47 4.17
N ILE A 693 44.62 20.25 4.86
CA ILE A 693 44.15 21.12 5.93
C ILE A 693 45.12 21.10 7.11
N GLU A 694 45.56 19.92 7.56
CA GLU A 694 46.53 19.77 8.65
C GLU A 694 47.88 20.43 8.30
N GLN A 695 48.40 20.20 7.08
CA GLN A 695 49.60 20.89 6.60
C GLN A 695 49.46 22.41 6.58
N ALA A 696 48.27 22.92 6.26
CA ALA A 696 47.99 24.36 6.26
C ALA A 696 47.90 24.95 7.68
N TYR A 697 47.51 24.15 8.68
CA TYR A 697 47.58 24.53 10.10
C TYR A 697 49.03 24.57 10.59
N ASP A 698 49.84 23.58 10.22
CA ASP A 698 51.24 23.49 10.65
C ASP A 698 52.08 24.63 10.06
N ASN A 699 51.92 24.92 8.76
CA ASN A 699 52.69 25.93 8.02
C ASN A 699 51.79 26.95 7.28
N PRO A 700 51.14 27.89 8.01
CA PRO A 700 50.15 28.80 7.41
C PRO A 700 50.76 29.80 6.42
N HIS A 701 52.01 30.23 6.63
CA HIS A 701 52.67 31.19 5.72
C HIS A 701 52.93 30.60 4.33
N GLU A 702 53.34 29.33 4.27
CA GLU A 702 53.54 28.63 3.00
C GLU A 702 52.21 28.41 2.28
N ALA A 703 51.18 27.99 3.03
CA ALA A 703 49.83 27.84 2.50
C ALA A 703 49.28 29.16 1.92
N LEU A 704 49.44 30.28 2.63
CA LEU A 704 49.04 31.61 2.16
C LEU A 704 49.81 32.05 0.90
N SER A 705 51.11 31.80 0.85
CA SER A 705 51.92 32.08 -0.34
C SER A 705 51.41 31.31 -1.56
N ARG A 706 51.09 30.02 -1.37
CA ARG A 706 50.50 29.15 -2.39
C ARG A 706 49.13 29.65 -2.86
N ILE A 707 48.24 30.02 -1.92
CA ILE A 707 46.91 30.59 -2.21
C ILE A 707 47.04 31.85 -3.06
N LYS A 708 47.85 32.83 -2.63
CA LYS A 708 48.05 34.09 -3.36
C LYS A 708 48.65 33.86 -4.74
N ARG A 709 49.58 32.91 -4.88
CA ARG A 709 50.12 32.49 -6.17
C ARG A 709 49.03 31.95 -7.10
N HIS A 710 48.14 31.09 -6.61
CA HIS A 710 47.01 30.58 -7.40
C HIS A 710 46.06 31.70 -7.85
N LEU A 711 45.73 32.65 -6.97
CA LEU A 711 44.89 33.80 -7.32
C LEU A 711 45.50 34.65 -8.44
N LEU A 712 46.84 34.81 -8.46
CA LEU A 712 47.53 35.56 -9.51
C LEU A 712 47.63 34.79 -10.83
N THR A 713 48.05 33.52 -10.81
CA THR A 713 48.48 32.82 -12.02
C THR A 713 47.46 31.82 -12.57
N GLN A 714 46.61 31.23 -11.73
CA GLN A 714 45.75 30.12 -12.15
C GLN A 714 44.46 30.65 -12.81
N ARG A 715 44.26 30.28 -14.08
CA ARG A 715 43.04 30.58 -14.87
C ARG A 715 42.42 29.36 -15.54
N SER A 716 43.03 28.19 -15.37
CA SER A 716 42.51 26.90 -15.79
C SER A 716 42.48 25.99 -14.57
N PHE A 717 41.39 25.27 -14.40
CA PHE A 717 41.09 24.47 -13.21
C PHE A 717 40.75 23.04 -13.62
N LYS A 718 40.83 22.12 -12.67
CA LYS A 718 40.45 20.73 -12.92
C LYS A 718 38.95 20.58 -13.10
N GLU A 719 38.54 19.42 -13.62
CA GLU A 719 37.12 19.08 -13.72
C GLU A 719 36.49 18.94 -12.34
N VAL A 720 35.22 19.30 -12.24
CA VAL A 720 34.43 19.26 -11.01
C VAL A 720 33.38 18.17 -11.14
N GLY A 721 33.38 17.23 -10.19
CA GLY A 721 32.37 16.17 -10.14
C GLY A 721 31.01 16.75 -9.77
N ILE A 722 29.93 16.22 -10.35
CA ILE A 722 28.56 16.59 -9.96
C ILE A 722 27.76 15.36 -9.52
N GLU A 723 27.22 15.44 -8.30
CA GLU A 723 26.24 14.48 -7.79
C GLU A 723 24.93 15.18 -7.42
N PHE A 724 23.89 14.41 -7.10
CA PHE A 724 22.62 14.96 -6.65
C PHE A 724 22.24 14.39 -5.29
N MET A 725 21.88 15.27 -4.37
CA MET A 725 21.24 14.92 -3.12
C MET A 725 19.72 14.84 -3.33
N ASP A 726 19.13 13.70 -2.98
CA ASP A 726 17.69 13.48 -3.10
C ASP A 726 16.98 13.86 -1.81
N LEU A 727 16.19 14.94 -1.84
CA LEU A 727 15.28 15.34 -0.75
C LEU A 727 13.87 14.79 -0.95
N TYR A 728 13.70 13.81 -1.83
CA TYR A 728 12.46 13.15 -2.27
C TYR A 728 11.46 14.05 -3.02
N SER A 729 11.42 15.35 -2.69
CA SER A 729 10.59 16.37 -3.32
C SER A 729 11.29 17.02 -4.52
N TYR A 730 12.46 17.61 -4.29
CA TYR A 730 13.37 18.14 -5.32
C TYR A 730 14.77 17.53 -5.17
N LEU A 731 15.65 17.84 -6.13
CA LEU A 731 17.04 17.40 -6.14
C LEU A 731 17.95 18.61 -6.01
N ILE A 732 19.03 18.48 -5.25
CA ILE A 732 20.04 19.53 -5.10
C ILE A 732 21.35 19.03 -5.74
N PRO A 733 21.95 19.79 -6.68
CA PRO A 733 23.28 19.45 -7.20
C PRO A 733 24.34 19.68 -6.13
N VAL A 734 25.23 18.70 -5.96
CA VAL A 734 26.39 18.74 -5.07
C VAL A 734 27.64 18.65 -5.94
N TYR A 735 28.56 19.59 -5.76
CA TYR A 735 29.76 19.68 -6.58
C TYR A 735 30.98 19.20 -5.78
N GLU A 736 31.78 18.33 -6.39
CA GLU A 736 33.02 17.80 -5.84
C GLU A 736 34.20 18.53 -6.49
N ILE A 737 34.79 19.46 -5.74
CA ILE A 737 35.91 20.31 -6.16
C ILE A 737 37.22 19.71 -5.63
N GLU A 738 38.31 19.91 -6.37
CA GLU A 738 39.64 19.49 -5.93
C GLU A 738 40.04 20.13 -4.58
N PRO A 739 40.58 19.36 -3.61
CA PRO A 739 40.90 19.87 -2.28
C PRO A 739 41.82 21.10 -2.24
N LEU A 740 42.85 21.14 -3.09
CA LEU A 740 43.80 22.26 -3.13
C LEU A 740 43.15 23.56 -3.62
N GLU A 741 42.27 23.45 -4.62
CA GLU A 741 41.50 24.57 -5.14
C GLU A 741 40.47 25.03 -4.10
N LYS A 742 39.83 24.08 -3.41
CA LYS A 742 38.83 24.34 -2.37
C LYS A 742 39.38 25.16 -1.19
N ILE A 743 40.63 24.94 -0.78
CA ILE A 743 41.31 25.77 0.26
C ILE A 743 41.50 27.21 -0.23
N THR A 744 41.89 27.38 -1.49
CA THR A 744 42.07 28.71 -2.11
C THR A 744 40.73 29.44 -2.19
N ASP A 745 39.68 28.75 -2.64
CA ASP A 745 38.32 29.27 -2.74
C ASP A 745 37.75 29.66 -1.36
N ALA A 746 38.01 28.84 -0.33
CA ALA A 746 37.53 29.09 1.03
C ALA A 746 38.20 30.31 1.66
N TYR A 747 39.53 30.46 1.51
CA TYR A 747 40.22 31.66 1.94
C TYR A 747 39.72 32.90 1.20
N LEU A 748 39.51 32.80 -0.13
CA LEU A 748 38.99 33.90 -0.93
C LEU A 748 37.59 34.31 -0.47
N ASP A 749 36.69 33.36 -0.21
CA ASP A 749 35.35 33.63 0.33
C ASP A 749 35.42 34.44 1.65
N GLN A 750 36.25 34.01 2.60
CA GLN A 750 36.44 34.71 3.86
C GLN A 750 37.02 36.13 3.67
N TYR A 751 37.99 36.29 2.77
CA TYR A 751 38.56 37.59 2.45
C TYR A 751 37.53 38.55 1.82
N LEU A 752 36.75 38.06 0.86
CA LEU A 752 35.74 38.84 0.15
C LEU A 752 34.62 39.30 1.07
N TRP A 753 34.12 38.43 1.94
CA TRP A 753 33.09 38.80 2.91
C TRP A 753 33.61 39.80 3.95
N TYR A 754 34.83 39.62 4.45
CA TYR A 754 35.43 40.54 5.42
C TYR A 754 35.66 41.94 4.84
N GLU A 755 36.29 42.06 3.67
CA GLU A 755 36.51 43.37 3.04
C GLU A 755 35.21 43.97 2.48
N GLY A 756 34.26 43.14 2.05
CA GLY A 756 32.94 43.56 1.57
C GLY A 756 32.11 44.23 2.66
N ASP A 757 32.04 43.63 3.85
CA ASP A 757 31.31 44.19 4.98
C ASP A 757 32.00 45.45 5.54
N LYS A 758 33.33 45.41 5.67
CA LYS A 758 34.14 46.57 6.11
C LYS A 758 33.95 47.82 5.24
N ARG A 759 33.65 47.62 3.95
CA ARG A 759 33.40 48.71 2.98
C ARG A 759 31.92 48.97 2.73
N HIS A 760 31.02 48.31 3.48
CA HIS A 760 29.57 48.39 3.35
C HIS A 760 29.08 48.22 1.91
N LEU A 761 29.63 47.21 1.20
CA LEU A 761 29.23 46.89 -0.17
C LEU A 761 27.76 46.49 -0.26
N PHE A 762 27.31 45.64 0.67
CA PHE A 762 25.96 45.12 0.69
C PHE A 762 25.04 46.02 1.52
N PRO A 763 23.98 46.59 0.94
CA PRO A 763 22.99 47.37 1.67
C PRO A 763 22.13 46.51 2.62
N ASN A 764 21.48 47.18 3.57
CA ASN A 764 20.68 46.63 4.67
C ASN A 764 19.54 45.67 4.25
N TRP A 765 19.00 45.78 3.03
CA TRP A 765 17.90 44.93 2.55
C TRP A 765 18.31 43.54 2.07
N ILE A 766 19.61 43.31 1.83
CA ILE A 766 20.14 42.02 1.39
C ILE A 766 20.22 41.09 2.61
N LYS A 767 19.55 39.94 2.50
CA LYS A 767 19.47 38.90 3.53
C LYS A 767 19.80 37.53 2.90
N PRO A 768 20.26 36.54 3.67
CA PRO A 768 20.58 36.58 5.10
C PRO A 768 21.77 37.49 5.40
N ALA A 769 21.73 38.14 6.56
CA ALA A 769 22.84 38.90 7.13
C ALA A 769 23.21 38.28 8.48
N ASP A 770 24.46 38.43 8.90
CA ASP A 770 24.99 37.72 10.08
C ASP A 770 24.37 38.21 11.41
N SER A 771 23.79 39.41 11.42
CA SER A 771 23.20 40.01 12.62
C SER A 771 21.89 39.36 13.07
N GLU A 772 21.16 38.67 12.19
CA GLU A 772 19.78 38.27 12.43
C GLU A 772 19.47 36.86 11.94
N PRO A 773 18.96 35.96 12.80
CA PRO A 773 18.43 34.69 12.35
C PRO A 773 17.09 34.87 11.60
N PRO A 774 16.69 33.95 10.71
CA PRO A 774 15.48 34.10 9.89
C PRO A 774 14.17 34.36 10.66
N PRO A 775 13.91 33.74 11.83
CA PRO A 775 12.71 34.07 12.62
C PRO A 775 12.70 35.52 13.13
N LEU A 776 13.86 36.04 13.54
CA LEU A 776 13.99 37.43 13.95
C LEU A 776 13.81 38.38 12.76
N LEU A 777 14.29 38.00 11.58
CA LEU A 777 14.05 38.75 10.33
C LEU A 777 12.55 38.87 10.04
N VAL A 778 11.79 37.78 10.16
CA VAL A 778 10.32 37.79 9.99
C VAL A 778 9.65 38.68 11.04
N TYR A 779 10.09 38.59 12.30
CA TYR A 779 9.58 39.46 13.36
C TYR A 779 9.84 40.94 13.06
N LYS A 780 11.07 41.30 12.66
CA LYS A 780 11.42 42.67 12.25
C LYS A 780 10.65 43.12 11.02
N TRP A 781 10.36 42.23 10.08
CA TRP A 781 9.50 42.52 8.93
C TRP A 781 8.08 42.87 9.36
N CYS A 782 7.46 42.07 10.25
CA CYS A 782 6.13 42.33 10.79
C CYS A 782 6.08 43.63 11.62
N GLN A 783 7.05 43.83 12.52
CA GLN A 783 7.18 45.05 13.31
C GLN A 783 7.39 46.27 12.41
N GLY A 784 8.23 46.12 11.39
CA GLY A 784 8.50 47.13 10.38
C GLY A 784 7.26 47.55 9.62
N ILE A 785 6.44 46.60 9.15
CA ILE A 785 5.15 46.89 8.53
C ILE A 785 4.27 47.69 9.50
N ASN A 786 4.14 47.24 10.75
CA ASN A 786 3.24 47.87 11.72
C ASN A 786 3.67 49.31 12.09
N ASN A 787 4.96 49.61 12.02
CA ASN A 787 5.52 50.91 12.39
C ASN A 787 5.47 51.95 11.25
N LEU A 788 5.06 51.58 10.04
CA LEU A 788 4.91 52.51 8.92
C LEU A 788 3.77 53.51 9.17
N GLN A 789 3.91 54.72 8.62
CA GLN A 789 2.95 55.79 8.83
C GLN A 789 1.56 55.45 8.24
N SER A 790 0.55 55.41 9.12
CA SER A 790 -0.87 55.21 8.76
C SER A 790 -1.13 54.00 7.85
N ILE A 791 -0.36 52.92 7.98
CA ILE A 791 -0.40 51.77 7.05
C ILE A 791 -1.74 51.04 7.03
N TRP A 792 -2.42 50.94 8.17
CA TRP A 792 -3.68 50.23 8.34
C TRP A 792 -4.92 51.09 8.06
N ASP A 793 -4.73 52.41 7.89
CA ASP A 793 -5.83 53.30 7.54
C ASP A 793 -6.28 53.00 6.11
N THR A 794 -7.58 52.87 5.89
CA THR A 794 -8.17 52.59 4.58
C THR A 794 -9.37 53.50 4.29
N SER A 795 -9.58 54.53 5.11
CA SER A 795 -10.70 55.48 4.99
C SER A 795 -10.77 56.15 3.63
N ASP A 796 -9.62 56.56 3.08
CA ASP A 796 -9.52 57.23 1.76
C ASP A 796 -9.32 56.25 0.58
N GLY A 797 -9.68 54.96 0.74
CA GLY A 797 -9.52 53.95 -0.31
C GLY A 797 -8.06 53.59 -0.61
N GLN A 798 -7.18 53.74 0.39
CA GLN A 798 -5.76 53.40 0.29
C GLN A 798 -5.56 51.87 0.36
N CYS A 799 -4.58 51.35 -0.39
CA CYS A 799 -4.33 49.92 -0.49
C CYS A 799 -2.90 49.55 -0.06
N VAL A 800 -2.76 48.43 0.65
CA VAL A 800 -1.47 47.81 0.96
C VAL A 800 -1.32 46.53 0.14
N VAL A 801 -0.22 46.38 -0.58
CA VAL A 801 0.05 45.18 -1.38
C VAL A 801 1.38 44.58 -0.94
N MET A 802 1.36 43.31 -0.56
CA MET A 802 2.56 42.53 -0.24
C MET A 802 2.87 41.61 -1.41
N LEU A 803 3.98 41.86 -2.09
CA LEU A 803 4.48 41.03 -3.17
C LEU A 803 5.59 40.11 -2.64
N GLN A 804 5.42 38.81 -2.81
CA GLN A 804 6.46 37.81 -2.57
C GLN A 804 6.72 37.06 -3.87
N THR A 805 7.94 37.20 -4.40
CA THR A 805 8.35 36.55 -5.66
C THR A 805 9.71 35.89 -5.51
N LYS A 806 10.14 35.19 -6.56
CA LYS A 806 11.44 34.54 -6.66
C LYS A 806 12.05 34.85 -8.02
N PHE A 807 13.36 35.08 -8.06
CA PHE A 807 14.10 35.12 -9.31
C PHE A 807 14.20 33.70 -9.90
N GLU A 808 13.39 33.43 -10.92
CA GLU A 808 13.43 32.15 -11.62
C GLU A 808 14.73 31.97 -12.40
N LYS A 809 15.31 30.77 -12.30
CA LYS A 809 16.59 30.40 -12.95
C LYS A 809 17.75 31.36 -12.67
N PHE A 810 17.74 32.03 -11.52
CA PHE A 810 18.75 33.02 -11.11
C PHE A 810 20.19 32.54 -11.34
N PHE A 811 20.54 31.34 -10.86
CA PHE A 811 21.91 30.81 -10.97
C PHE A 811 22.27 30.34 -12.38
N GLU A 812 21.29 29.89 -13.17
CA GLU A 812 21.53 29.31 -14.50
C GLU A 812 21.74 30.40 -15.55
N LYS A 813 21.20 31.61 -15.32
CA LYS A 813 21.17 32.69 -16.29
C LYS A 813 22.29 33.73 -16.19
N ILE A 814 23.29 33.51 -15.33
CA ILE A 814 24.41 34.44 -15.16
C ILE A 814 25.39 34.29 -16.32
N ASP A 815 25.57 35.35 -17.10
CA ASP A 815 26.60 35.43 -18.14
C ASP A 815 27.97 35.76 -17.50
N LEU A 816 28.94 34.88 -17.73
CA LEU A 816 30.28 35.00 -17.18
C LEU A 816 31.05 36.21 -17.74
N THR A 817 30.78 36.62 -18.98
CA THR A 817 31.46 37.76 -19.61
C THR A 817 31.02 39.08 -18.96
N MET A 818 29.72 39.24 -18.77
CA MET A 818 29.11 40.35 -18.05
C MET A 818 29.51 40.34 -16.57
N LEU A 819 29.48 39.16 -15.94
CA LEU A 819 29.88 38.99 -14.55
C LEU A 819 31.32 39.47 -14.33
N ASN A 820 32.26 39.15 -15.22
CA ASN A 820 33.65 39.62 -15.10
C ASN A 820 33.73 41.15 -15.09
N ARG A 821 32.99 41.83 -15.98
CA ARG A 821 32.94 43.30 -16.03
C ARG A 821 32.36 43.89 -14.75
N LEU A 822 31.27 43.31 -14.24
CA LEU A 822 30.65 43.76 -12.99
C LEU A 822 31.56 43.51 -11.78
N LEU A 823 32.27 42.38 -11.72
CA LEU A 823 33.18 42.07 -10.61
C LEU A 823 34.39 43.00 -10.60
N ARG A 824 34.90 43.43 -11.76
CA ARG A 824 36.01 44.40 -11.86
C ARG A 824 35.68 45.78 -11.28
N LEU A 825 34.41 46.12 -11.11
CA LEU A 825 34.00 47.36 -10.43
C LEU A 825 34.23 47.30 -8.92
N VAL A 826 34.19 46.09 -8.36
CA VAL A 826 34.19 45.88 -6.90
C VAL A 826 35.46 45.20 -6.41
N LEU A 827 36.11 44.40 -7.25
CA LEU A 827 37.28 43.58 -6.92
C LEU A 827 38.48 43.99 -7.79
N ASP A 828 39.68 43.69 -7.31
CA ASP A 828 40.87 43.69 -8.16
C ASP A 828 40.67 42.76 -9.38
N HIS A 829 41.22 43.19 -10.51
CA HIS A 829 41.11 42.49 -11.79
C HIS A 829 41.55 41.02 -11.72
N ASN A 830 42.60 40.69 -10.94
CA ASN A 830 43.06 39.30 -10.83
C ASN A 830 42.05 38.41 -10.11
N ILE A 831 41.40 38.94 -9.07
CA ILE A 831 40.36 38.22 -8.34
C ILE A 831 39.13 38.04 -9.23
N ALA A 832 38.72 39.10 -9.94
CA ALA A 832 37.60 39.03 -10.88
C ALA A 832 37.85 37.97 -11.98
N ASP A 833 39.07 37.91 -12.52
CA ASP A 833 39.46 36.92 -13.52
C ASP A 833 39.52 35.50 -12.95
N TYR A 834 40.02 35.34 -11.71
CA TYR A 834 40.02 34.05 -11.00
C TYR A 834 38.58 33.54 -10.79
N VAL A 835 37.70 34.37 -10.23
CA VAL A 835 36.29 34.03 -9.96
C VAL A 835 35.53 33.68 -11.24
N THR A 836 35.76 34.43 -12.32
CA THR A 836 35.10 34.17 -13.61
C THR A 836 35.61 32.87 -14.23
N ALA A 837 36.93 32.69 -14.30
CA ALA A 837 37.53 31.49 -14.87
C ALA A 837 37.16 30.23 -14.08
N LYS A 838 36.99 30.34 -12.75
CA LYS A 838 36.64 29.23 -11.88
C LYS A 838 35.21 28.71 -12.10
N ASN A 839 34.32 29.53 -12.65
CA ASN A 839 32.99 29.08 -13.06
C ASN A 839 33.01 28.36 -14.42
N ASN A 840 34.04 28.61 -15.25
CA ASN A 840 34.22 27.99 -16.56
C ASN A 840 35.03 26.70 -16.48
N VAL A 841 34.47 25.68 -15.83
CA VAL A 841 35.10 24.37 -15.64
C VAL A 841 34.30 23.25 -16.31
N VAL A 842 34.95 22.12 -16.52
CA VAL A 842 34.30 20.91 -17.01
C VAL A 842 33.56 20.24 -15.84
N LEU A 843 32.25 20.09 -15.95
CA LEU A 843 31.44 19.32 -15.02
C LEU A 843 31.38 17.86 -15.48
N SER A 844 31.74 16.93 -14.60
CA SER A 844 31.77 15.50 -14.92
C SER A 844 30.84 14.67 -14.04
N TYR A 845 30.14 13.73 -14.67
CA TYR A 845 29.35 12.70 -14.00
C TYR A 845 29.50 11.39 -14.75
N LYS A 846 30.32 10.48 -14.21
CA LYS A 846 30.60 9.16 -14.79
C LYS A 846 31.08 9.28 -16.25
N ASP A 847 30.20 9.01 -17.21
CA ASP A 847 30.40 8.97 -18.64
C ASP A 847 29.98 10.27 -19.36
N MET A 848 29.49 11.28 -18.62
CA MET A 848 29.05 12.56 -19.16
C MET A 848 29.98 13.67 -18.70
N SER A 849 30.42 14.53 -19.62
CA SER A 849 31.17 15.74 -19.30
C SER A 849 30.74 16.91 -20.19
N HIS A 850 30.83 18.13 -19.68
CA HIS A 850 30.61 19.35 -20.45
C HIS A 850 31.25 20.56 -19.78
N THR A 851 31.60 21.57 -20.57
CA THR A 851 32.13 22.83 -20.05
C THR A 851 30.98 23.77 -19.66
N ASN A 852 31.02 24.33 -18.46
CA ASN A 852 30.04 25.31 -18.00
C ASN A 852 30.42 26.72 -18.49
N SER A 853 29.96 27.09 -19.69
CA SER A 853 30.23 28.43 -20.26
C SER A 853 29.17 29.47 -19.87
N TYR A 854 27.99 29.05 -19.42
CA TYR A 854 26.88 29.90 -19.03
C TYR A 854 26.24 29.44 -17.72
N GLY A 855 26.08 30.35 -16.76
CA GLY A 855 25.56 30.05 -15.43
C GLY A 855 26.66 29.84 -14.38
N LEU A 856 26.24 29.92 -13.12
CA LEU A 856 27.11 29.89 -11.95
C LEU A 856 27.13 28.52 -11.28
N ILE A 857 28.32 28.07 -10.87
CA ILE A 857 28.48 26.84 -10.09
C ILE A 857 28.25 27.15 -8.62
N ARG A 858 27.18 26.59 -8.04
CA ARG A 858 26.75 26.88 -6.67
C ARG A 858 27.65 26.25 -5.59
N GLY A 859 28.47 25.26 -5.95
CA GLY A 859 29.33 24.55 -5.01
C GLY A 859 30.68 25.22 -4.73
N LEU A 860 31.04 26.28 -5.46
CA LEU A 860 32.24 27.07 -5.17
C LEU A 860 32.04 27.82 -3.85
N GLN A 861 33.09 27.94 -3.04
CA GLN A 861 32.96 28.54 -1.69
C GLN A 861 32.52 30.01 -1.77
N PHE A 862 33.14 30.79 -2.66
CA PHE A 862 32.80 32.20 -2.90
C PHE A 862 31.54 32.43 -3.75
N ALA A 863 30.84 31.37 -4.19
CA ALA A 863 29.61 31.52 -4.97
C ALA A 863 28.55 32.33 -4.20
N SER A 864 28.56 32.25 -2.87
CA SER A 864 27.69 33.01 -1.99
C SER A 864 27.84 34.53 -2.21
N PHE A 865 29.06 35.04 -2.26
CA PHE A 865 29.38 36.44 -2.50
C PHE A 865 28.92 36.90 -3.89
N VAL A 866 29.23 36.10 -4.92
CA VAL A 866 28.86 36.40 -6.32
C VAL A 866 27.35 36.48 -6.48
N VAL A 867 26.61 35.54 -5.88
CA VAL A 867 25.14 35.51 -5.89
C VAL A 867 24.56 36.76 -5.24
N GLN A 868 25.09 37.16 -4.09
CA GLN A 868 24.57 38.33 -3.38
C GLN A 868 24.88 39.64 -4.11
N TYR A 869 26.05 39.74 -4.74
CA TYR A 869 26.44 40.90 -5.55
C TYR A 869 25.63 40.97 -6.85
N TYR A 870 25.47 39.86 -7.57
CA TYR A 870 24.62 39.84 -8.76
C TYR A 870 23.16 40.11 -8.41
N GLY A 871 22.69 39.61 -7.27
CA GLY A 871 21.37 39.94 -6.73
C GLY A 871 21.21 41.43 -6.40
N LEU A 872 22.25 42.10 -5.86
CA LEU A 872 22.26 43.55 -5.67
C LEU A 872 22.07 44.29 -6.99
N VAL A 873 22.77 43.87 -8.05
CA VAL A 873 22.60 44.46 -9.38
C VAL A 873 21.15 44.36 -9.85
N LEU A 874 20.49 43.21 -9.64
CA LEU A 874 19.05 43.06 -9.95
C LEU A 874 18.15 43.90 -9.03
N ASP A 875 18.48 44.03 -7.75
CA ASP A 875 17.73 44.87 -6.80
C ASP A 875 17.71 46.34 -7.28
N LEU A 876 18.83 46.83 -7.80
CA LEU A 876 18.94 48.20 -8.33
C LEU A 876 18.07 48.41 -9.57
N LEU A 877 17.89 47.38 -10.40
CA LEU A 877 16.99 47.44 -11.55
C LEU A 877 15.51 47.43 -11.12
N LEU A 878 15.17 46.69 -10.05
CA LEU A 878 13.80 46.63 -9.53
C LEU A 878 13.39 47.91 -8.81
N LEU A 879 14.27 48.47 -7.97
CA LEU A 879 13.97 49.64 -7.15
C LEU A 879 14.26 50.97 -7.86
N GLY A 880 15.25 50.99 -8.75
CA GLY A 880 15.84 52.21 -9.29
C GLY A 880 16.78 52.89 -8.29
N LEU A 881 17.75 53.65 -8.82
CA LEU A 881 18.81 54.28 -8.02
C LEU A 881 18.28 55.24 -6.95
N THR A 882 17.21 55.98 -7.25
CA THR A 882 16.60 56.94 -6.33
C THR A 882 16.05 56.24 -5.10
N ARG A 883 15.18 55.24 -5.27
CA ARG A 883 14.59 54.53 -4.14
C ARG A 883 15.61 53.68 -3.39
N SER A 884 16.54 53.03 -4.09
CA SER A 884 17.64 52.30 -3.45
C SER A 884 18.49 53.19 -2.54
N SER A 885 18.77 54.44 -2.96
CA SER A 885 19.56 55.37 -2.13
C SER A 885 18.79 55.85 -0.90
N GLU A 886 17.47 56.04 -1.00
CA GLU A 886 16.60 56.39 0.12
C GLU A 886 16.51 55.28 1.17
N ILE A 887 16.41 54.01 0.74
CA ILE A 887 16.35 52.85 1.66
C ILE A 887 17.71 52.61 2.33
N ALA A 888 18.81 52.76 1.59
CA ALA A 888 20.16 52.56 2.13
C ALA A 888 20.60 53.70 3.06
N GLY A 889 19.97 54.88 2.96
CA GLY A 889 20.41 56.10 3.65
C GLY A 889 21.69 56.69 3.04
N PRO A 890 22.19 57.83 3.56
CA PRO A 890 23.42 58.43 3.08
C PRO A 890 24.66 57.54 3.36
N PRO A 891 25.72 57.57 2.53
CA PRO A 891 26.92 56.73 2.73
C PRO A 891 27.65 56.97 4.05
N GLN A 892 27.58 58.19 4.59
CA GLN A 892 28.20 58.55 5.87
C GLN A 892 27.47 57.93 7.07
N MET A 893 26.17 57.68 6.94
CA MET A 893 25.32 57.15 7.99
C MET A 893 24.24 56.27 7.35
N PRO A 894 24.56 54.99 7.04
CA PRO A 894 23.62 54.09 6.41
C PRO A 894 22.45 53.77 7.37
N ASN A 895 21.27 53.57 6.80
CA ASN A 895 20.08 53.21 7.59
C ASN A 895 20.16 51.75 8.06
N GLU A 896 19.51 51.46 9.18
CA GLU A 896 19.27 50.09 9.62
C GLU A 896 18.19 49.41 8.77
N PHE A 897 17.99 48.11 8.95
CA PHE A 897 16.97 47.37 8.21
C PHE A 897 15.56 47.87 8.58
N ILE A 898 14.76 48.23 7.55
CA ILE A 898 13.38 48.74 7.68
C ILE A 898 13.31 50.09 8.45
N THR A 899 14.33 50.94 8.30
CA THR A 899 14.28 52.32 8.82
C THR A 899 14.57 53.33 7.72
N TYR A 900 13.97 54.51 7.85
CA TYR A 900 14.20 55.67 7.01
C TYR A 900 14.69 56.82 7.88
N SER A 901 15.37 57.79 7.28
CA SER A 901 15.79 59.00 8.00
C SER A 901 14.61 59.89 8.38
N ASP A 902 13.62 60.01 7.50
CA ASP A 902 12.43 60.85 7.69
C ASP A 902 11.16 60.18 7.15
N THR A 903 10.02 60.46 7.78
CA THR A 903 8.69 60.02 7.32
C THR A 903 8.35 60.54 5.93
N LYS A 904 8.86 61.72 5.54
CA LYS A 904 8.64 62.28 4.20
C LYS A 904 9.25 61.41 3.09
N ILE A 905 10.44 60.86 3.35
CA ILE A 905 11.14 59.96 2.41
C ILE A 905 10.42 58.62 2.36
N GLU A 906 9.96 58.12 3.50
CA GLU A 906 9.13 56.92 3.56
C GLU A 906 7.90 57.04 2.66
N THR A 907 7.16 58.16 2.75
CA THR A 907 5.89 58.38 2.02
C THR A 907 6.02 58.78 0.56
N ARG A 908 7.21 59.20 0.12
CA ARG A 908 7.44 59.75 -1.23
C ARG A 908 7.19 58.75 -2.36
N HIS A 909 7.37 57.45 -2.10
CA HIS A 909 7.29 56.40 -3.11
C HIS A 909 6.35 55.27 -2.66
N PRO A 910 5.64 54.59 -3.58
CA PRO A 910 4.74 53.49 -3.21
C PRO A 910 5.45 52.29 -2.55
N VAL A 911 6.68 51.96 -2.98
CA VAL A 911 7.49 50.89 -2.36
C VAL A 911 7.95 51.33 -0.98
N ARG A 912 7.36 50.77 0.08
CA ARG A 912 7.69 51.10 1.48
C ARG A 912 8.78 50.24 2.05
N LEU A 913 8.72 48.93 1.87
CA LEU A 913 9.74 48.01 2.38
C LEU A 913 10.24 47.11 1.26
N TYR A 914 11.53 46.81 1.31
CA TYR A 914 12.19 45.87 0.40
C TYR A 914 13.10 44.94 1.19
N SER A 915 13.04 43.66 0.90
CA SER A 915 14.01 42.68 1.38
C SER A 915 14.21 41.60 0.33
N ARG A 916 15.47 41.15 0.19
CA ARG A 916 15.81 39.99 -0.63
C ARG A 916 16.46 38.93 0.23
N TYR A 917 15.89 37.73 0.25
CA TYR A 917 16.48 36.55 0.89
C TYR A 917 17.05 35.61 -0.18
N ILE A 918 18.34 35.75 -0.48
CA ILE A 918 19.05 35.06 -1.57
C ILE A 918 18.39 35.33 -2.94
N ASP A 919 17.43 34.51 -3.35
CA ASP A 919 16.68 34.56 -4.61
C ASP A 919 15.20 34.95 -4.43
N LYS A 920 14.71 35.04 -3.19
CA LYS A 920 13.34 35.46 -2.86
C LYS A 920 13.28 36.95 -2.60
N VAL A 921 12.30 37.63 -3.17
CA VAL A 921 12.10 39.07 -3.03
C VAL A 921 10.78 39.33 -2.34
N HIS A 922 10.82 40.26 -1.38
CA HIS A 922 9.70 40.71 -0.57
C HIS A 922 9.56 42.22 -0.73
N ILE A 923 8.43 42.67 -1.26
CA ILE A 923 8.17 44.09 -1.49
C ILE A 923 6.82 44.45 -0.86
N LEU A 924 6.81 45.49 -0.04
CA LEU A 924 5.59 46.08 0.49
C LEU A 924 5.30 47.38 -0.25
N PHE A 925 4.13 47.46 -0.87
CA PHE A 925 3.62 48.66 -1.50
C PHE A 925 2.51 49.30 -0.66
N ARG A 926 2.46 50.62 -0.67
CA ARG A 926 1.35 51.43 -0.19
C ARG A 926 0.94 52.37 -1.31
N PHE A 927 -0.26 52.15 -1.85
CA PHE A 927 -0.84 52.98 -2.91
C PHE A 927 -1.95 53.87 -2.35
N THR A 928 -1.99 55.09 -2.86
CA THR A 928 -3.18 55.93 -2.78
C THR A 928 -4.26 55.42 -3.76
N HIS A 929 -5.51 55.86 -3.57
CA HIS A 929 -6.61 55.46 -4.45
C HIS A 929 -6.35 55.83 -5.93
N GLU A 930 -5.77 57.01 -6.19
CA GLU A 930 -5.45 57.46 -7.54
C GLU A 930 -4.32 56.63 -8.18
N GLU A 931 -3.24 56.37 -7.43
CA GLU A 931 -2.13 55.55 -7.92
C GLU A 931 -2.55 54.11 -8.21
N ALA A 932 -3.36 53.52 -7.33
CA ALA A 932 -3.88 52.17 -7.52
C ALA A 932 -4.76 52.10 -8.77
N ARG A 933 -5.67 53.06 -8.95
CA ARG A 933 -6.56 53.13 -10.11
C ARG A 933 -5.78 53.31 -11.40
N ASP A 934 -4.80 54.21 -11.44
CA ASP A 934 -3.97 54.45 -12.62
C ASP A 934 -3.15 53.20 -12.99
N LEU A 935 -2.54 52.53 -12.00
CA LEU A 935 -1.78 51.31 -12.25
C LEU A 935 -2.66 50.18 -12.79
N ILE A 936 -3.84 49.98 -12.21
CA ILE A 936 -4.82 48.99 -12.69
C ILE A 936 -5.29 49.34 -14.10
N GLN A 937 -5.55 50.61 -14.40
CA GLN A 937 -5.99 51.03 -15.74
C GLN A 937 -4.90 50.78 -16.79
N ARG A 938 -3.63 51.07 -16.47
CA ARG A 938 -2.50 50.75 -17.35
C ARG A 938 -2.39 49.25 -17.58
N TYR A 939 -2.49 48.45 -16.52
CA TYR A 939 -2.47 47.00 -16.62
C TYR A 939 -3.59 46.45 -17.50
N LEU A 940 -4.83 46.91 -17.31
CA LEU A 940 -6.00 46.47 -18.10
C LEU A 940 -6.00 46.98 -19.55
N THR A 941 -5.26 48.05 -19.83
CA THR A 941 -5.06 48.54 -21.20
C THR A 941 -4.11 47.62 -21.98
N GLU A 942 -3.05 47.11 -21.32
CA GLU A 942 -2.15 46.11 -21.91
C GLU A 942 -2.74 44.70 -21.91
N HIS A 943 -3.50 44.34 -20.87
CA HIS A 943 -4.08 43.03 -20.62
C HIS A 943 -5.59 43.16 -20.36
N PRO A 944 -6.42 43.36 -21.39
CA PRO A 944 -7.86 43.54 -21.21
C PRO A 944 -8.53 42.24 -20.73
N ASP A 945 -9.37 42.36 -19.70
CA ASP A 945 -10.15 41.25 -19.13
C ASP A 945 -11.66 41.52 -19.22
N PRO A 946 -12.31 41.22 -20.35
CA PRO A 946 -13.76 41.43 -20.51
C PRO A 946 -14.62 40.41 -19.75
N ASN A 947 -14.05 39.28 -19.33
CA ASN A 947 -14.77 38.14 -18.76
C ASN A 947 -14.59 38.01 -17.24
N ASN A 948 -13.83 38.89 -16.60
CA ASN A 948 -13.41 38.80 -15.19
C ASN A 948 -12.68 37.48 -14.88
N GLU A 949 -11.88 36.96 -15.81
CA GLU A 949 -11.16 35.68 -15.64
C GLU A 949 -9.92 35.81 -14.74
N ASN A 950 -9.47 37.03 -14.45
CA ASN A 950 -8.31 37.29 -13.58
C ASN A 950 -8.43 36.66 -12.18
N MET A 951 -9.64 36.45 -11.66
CA MET A 951 -9.86 35.82 -10.36
C MET A 951 -9.59 34.30 -10.36
N VAL A 952 -9.72 33.62 -11.51
CA VAL A 952 -9.60 32.15 -11.61
C VAL A 952 -8.15 31.69 -11.46
N GLY A 953 -7.21 32.45 -12.04
CA GLY A 953 -5.77 32.17 -11.97
C GLY A 953 -5.09 32.66 -10.68
N TYR A 954 -5.83 33.27 -9.75
CA TYR A 954 -5.25 33.90 -8.56
C TYR A 954 -4.97 32.88 -7.46
N ASN A 955 -3.70 32.55 -7.26
CA ASN A 955 -3.28 31.62 -6.21
C ASN A 955 -3.43 32.23 -4.81
N ASN A 956 -4.25 31.64 -3.95
CA ASN A 956 -4.39 32.00 -2.54
C ASN A 956 -3.78 30.93 -1.60
N LYS A 957 -3.70 31.24 -0.30
CA LYS A 957 -3.14 30.33 0.71
C LYS A 957 -4.26 29.48 1.35
N ASN A 958 -4.35 28.21 0.99
CA ASN A 958 -5.36 27.26 1.53
C ASN A 958 -5.20 26.90 3.02
N VAL A 959 -4.21 27.46 3.73
CA VAL A 959 -3.91 27.15 5.14
C VAL A 959 -4.48 28.22 6.10
N GLY A 960 -4.99 29.34 5.57
CA GLY A 960 -5.38 30.52 6.37
C GLY A 960 -6.56 30.35 7.33
N GLU A 961 -7.43 29.37 7.11
CA GLU A 961 -8.68 29.21 7.89
C GLU A 961 -8.49 28.46 9.23
N GLY A 962 -7.29 27.96 9.56
CA GLY A 962 -7.06 27.24 10.82
C GLY A 962 -6.43 28.05 11.96
N CYS A 963 -5.98 29.29 11.70
CA CYS A 963 -5.26 30.12 12.67
C CYS A 963 -5.92 31.49 12.92
N THR A 964 -7.15 31.69 12.42
CA THR A 964 -7.93 32.91 12.64
C THR A 964 -9.23 32.58 13.39
N GLU A 965 -9.09 31.97 14.57
CA GLU A 965 -10.10 32.01 15.66
C GLU A 965 -9.39 32.22 17.01
#